data_AF-F0XXK1-F1
#
_entry.id   AF-F0XXK1-F1
#
_cell.length_a   1.000
_cell.length_b   1.000
_cell.length_c   1.000
_cell.angle_alpha   90.00
_cell.angle_beta   90.00
_cell.angle_gamma   90.00
#
_symmetry.space_group_name_H-M   'P 1'
#
loop_
_entity.id
_entity.type
_entity.pdbx_description
1 polymer ?
#
loop_
_entity_poly.entity_id
_entity_poly.type
_entity_poly.pdbx_seq_one_letter_code
_entity_poly.pdbx_strand_id
1 'polypeptide(L)'
;MALASAWIRAPLRRGRRHLRRRRLHTSHADAVVCGGGIAGCAAAYHLALRGAGRVVVVSAHAPLTLTSAMSTECYRDFWPSPEMAGLMGRSIDLMEGLARDTDNAIGMTRRGYAYFTKDAATLAKVEATCAALAAADAAGMPYRRHEGAAPAYEFGDAGPLSAAALAAGGGPRGLDVLVGNDAVRRAFPAVGGDVVGALHARRAGWVSAQQYGAALVAAARELGVEFATGEVRAVDFEGGRVAAVRYADAGAAHGDAALPGGAPTHALATPRFVNAAGPCLNAVHGLLPGRDAMASEVARALGVDAPGDGRRLPLRNHLHAKVVFRDAAGAVPRDAPMMISLDPQTIWPVDDDDERAALAEAFGEAAAAKLTGTAGPGVHLRPYAHDALLLLWEHWHGDWAVAEPPDLHPAFDADLFPEVCLRGLASFIPALGAAVDDPGDRPVVDGGYYTETPELVPLLGPVPGARGAFLCGGLAGYGLMAAHAAGELVAAHALGDELPCASRASLRAAAPARVASRALATPSGTMFTGVWPIMATPFRPDESLDLEGFAKAVAFMAEAGADGCTIAGVLGESNRLTDAERAAMIEAAVAAAAGAGRPFPICVGTSHAGTHATVALSQMARDLGAAAVMVTPTKEAAPQSDAALHAYFAAVADGCPGLPIVLQDHPASTQVFMSADLLVRICADLASVRCIKLEAVPTPTKIRAIRDAWASAPPAAGDCTILTGLGALYAGFDMEQGTDGFMTGFAFPEILAAMNAAARTGDLDRAHALYAAYLPLLVFEQQPGVAVRKELYKLRGLIASGHVRKPGGQIAPAAAKGLADQIARSLPGRDITKPLVL
;
A
#
# COMPACT_ATOMS: atom_id res chain seq x y z
N MET A 1 29.84 -55.02 20.37
CA MET A 1 28.64 -55.87 20.59
C MET A 1 27.94 -55.43 21.88
N ALA A 2 26.68 -55.01 21.75
CA ALA A 2 25.57 -55.13 22.70
C ALA A 2 25.67 -54.56 24.14
N LEU A 3 24.92 -53.46 24.32
CA LEU A 3 23.74 -53.32 25.19
C LEU A 3 23.86 -53.39 26.74
N ALA A 4 23.43 -52.25 27.31
CA ALA A 4 22.35 -52.11 28.30
C ALA A 4 22.64 -52.15 29.82
N SER A 5 22.09 -51.13 30.48
CA SER A 5 21.26 -51.13 31.71
C SER A 5 21.82 -50.54 33.03
N ALA A 6 21.02 -49.57 33.53
CA ALA A 6 20.64 -49.29 34.92
C ALA A 6 21.67 -48.76 35.95
N TRP A 7 21.51 -47.45 36.25
CA TRP A 7 21.27 -46.86 37.57
C TRP A 7 21.79 -47.57 38.85
N ILE A 8 22.56 -46.83 39.67
CA ILE A 8 22.29 -46.43 41.08
C ILE A 8 23.62 -46.02 41.78
N ARG A 9 23.69 -44.80 42.33
CA ARG A 9 24.09 -44.47 43.73
C ARG A 9 24.02 -42.96 44.01
N ALA A 10 23.18 -42.60 44.99
CA ALA A 10 22.99 -41.27 45.60
C ALA A 10 24.05 -41.00 46.72
N PRO A 11 23.96 -39.99 47.64
CA PRO A 11 23.26 -38.68 47.65
C PRO A 11 24.11 -37.46 48.15
N LEU A 12 23.60 -36.25 47.87
CA LEU A 12 23.58 -34.98 48.65
C LEU A 12 24.70 -34.61 49.65
N ARG A 13 25.41 -33.48 49.38
CA ARG A 13 25.80 -32.49 50.41
C ARG A 13 25.76 -31.05 49.88
N ARG A 14 25.13 -30.18 50.67
CA ARG A 14 24.89 -28.75 50.49
C ARG A 14 26.18 -27.94 50.40
N GLY A 15 26.25 -27.02 49.43
CA GLY A 15 27.14 -25.86 49.43
C GLY A 15 26.36 -24.63 48.97
N ARG A 16 25.91 -23.80 49.92
CA ARG A 16 25.31 -22.48 49.65
C ARG A 16 26.35 -21.59 48.98
N ARG A 17 26.10 -21.15 47.74
CA ARG A 17 26.60 -19.86 47.23
C ARG A 17 25.40 -18.92 47.08
N HIS A 18 25.40 -17.87 47.88
CA HIS A 18 24.43 -16.78 47.85
C HIS A 18 24.50 -16.04 46.50
N LEU A 19 23.64 -16.39 45.57
CA LEU A 19 23.21 -15.47 44.52
C LEU A 19 22.11 -14.59 45.12
N ARG A 20 22.49 -13.40 45.61
CA ARG A 20 21.53 -12.32 45.87
C ARG A 20 20.79 -12.05 44.56
N ARG A 21 19.57 -12.58 44.38
CA ARG A 21 18.62 -12.07 43.39
C ARG A 21 18.41 -10.59 43.72
N ARG A 22 19.02 -9.67 42.95
CA ARG A 22 18.59 -8.27 42.94
C ARG A 22 17.09 -8.30 42.62
N ARG A 23 16.24 -7.91 43.57
CA ARG A 23 14.81 -7.73 43.32
C ARG A 23 14.71 -6.56 42.35
N LEU A 24 14.16 -6.80 41.16
CA LEU A 24 13.78 -5.74 40.23
C LEU A 24 12.75 -4.86 40.93
N HIS A 25 12.96 -3.54 40.91
CA HIS A 25 11.96 -2.61 41.42
C HIS A 25 10.85 -2.51 40.36
N THR A 26 9.68 -3.10 40.64
CA THR A 26 8.52 -3.09 39.77
C THR A 26 7.62 -1.90 40.13
N SER A 27 7.44 -0.96 39.20
CA SER A 27 6.41 0.09 39.31
C SER A 27 5.35 -0.09 38.20
N HIS A 28 4.19 0.55 38.32
CA HIS A 28 3.06 0.38 37.38
C HIS A 28 2.94 1.57 36.43
N ALA A 29 2.77 1.36 35.13
CA ALA A 29 2.43 2.38 34.13
C ALA A 29 1.23 1.89 33.30
N ASP A 30 0.36 2.80 32.87
CA ASP A 30 -0.80 2.46 32.04
C ASP A 30 -0.45 2.27 30.56
N ALA A 31 0.66 2.89 30.13
CA ALA A 31 1.29 2.66 28.84
C ALA A 31 2.80 2.92 28.90
N VAL A 32 3.57 2.13 28.14
CA VAL A 32 5.01 2.33 27.95
C VAL A 32 5.31 2.52 26.46
N VAL A 33 6.03 3.58 26.12
CA VAL A 33 6.48 3.86 24.75
C VAL A 33 7.99 3.61 24.67
N CYS A 34 8.44 2.76 23.75
CA CYS A 34 9.85 2.52 23.48
C CYS A 34 10.32 3.41 22.33
N GLY A 35 11.27 4.30 22.61
CA GLY A 35 11.83 5.24 21.64
C GLY A 35 11.52 6.69 22.02
N GLY A 36 12.58 7.50 22.15
CA GLY A 36 12.50 8.92 22.51
C GLY A 36 12.58 9.86 21.30
N GLY A 37 12.53 9.35 20.08
CA GLY A 37 12.44 10.19 18.87
C GLY A 37 11.10 10.91 18.76
N ILE A 38 10.94 11.76 17.75
CA ILE A 38 9.74 12.59 17.58
C ILE A 38 8.44 11.78 17.54
N ALA A 39 8.43 10.62 16.86
CA ALA A 39 7.26 9.74 16.77
C ALA A 39 6.88 9.14 18.15
N GLY A 40 7.87 8.72 18.95
CA GLY A 40 7.63 8.22 20.30
C GLY A 40 7.14 9.31 21.25
N CYS A 41 7.70 10.51 21.16
CA CYS A 41 7.25 11.67 21.93
C CYS A 41 5.80 12.05 21.57
N ALA A 42 5.46 12.06 20.27
CA ALA A 42 4.10 12.35 19.81
C ALA A 42 3.10 11.26 20.25
N ALA A 43 3.45 9.98 20.17
CA ALA A 43 2.62 8.89 20.67
C ALA A 43 2.35 9.02 22.17
N ALA A 44 3.38 9.35 22.97
CA ALA A 44 3.23 9.56 24.41
C ALA A 44 2.36 10.78 24.74
N TYR A 45 2.56 11.90 24.03
CA TYR A 45 1.72 13.09 24.13
C TYR A 45 0.24 12.75 23.88
N HIS A 46 -0.08 12.09 22.76
CA HIS A 46 -1.46 11.77 22.41
C HIS A 46 -2.10 10.72 23.33
N LEU A 47 -1.32 9.76 23.86
CA LEU A 47 -1.80 8.84 24.89
C LEU A 47 -2.22 9.60 26.16
N ALA A 48 -1.36 10.51 26.65
CA ALA A 48 -1.65 11.29 27.84
C ALA A 48 -2.82 12.26 27.62
N LEU A 49 -2.87 12.92 26.45
CA LEU A 49 -3.95 13.84 26.07
C LEU A 49 -5.32 13.15 26.06
N ARG A 50 -5.37 11.87 25.67
CA ARG A 50 -6.58 11.04 25.66
C ARG A 50 -6.86 10.34 27.00
N GLY A 51 -6.13 10.70 28.06
CA GLY A 51 -6.39 10.21 29.40
C GLY A 51 -5.90 8.78 29.66
N ALA A 52 -4.81 8.34 29.00
CA ALA A 52 -4.23 7.02 29.23
C ALA A 52 -3.77 6.76 30.68
N GLY A 53 -3.62 7.80 31.52
CA GLY A 53 -3.08 7.68 32.88
C GLY A 53 -1.57 7.89 32.90
N ARG A 54 -0.83 7.06 33.65
CA ARG A 54 0.63 7.15 33.78
C ARG A 54 1.31 6.58 32.53
N VAL A 55 1.84 7.46 31.69
CA VAL A 55 2.60 7.10 30.47
C VAL A 55 4.09 7.27 30.71
N VAL A 56 4.89 6.27 30.35
CA VAL A 56 6.35 6.31 30.48
C VAL A 56 7.02 6.08 29.12
N VAL A 57 7.85 7.03 28.68
CA VAL A 57 8.73 6.87 27.52
C VAL A 57 10.07 6.28 27.99
N VAL A 58 10.47 5.14 27.44
CA VAL A 58 11.76 4.50 27.71
C VAL A 58 12.66 4.67 26.48
N SER A 59 13.80 5.34 26.65
CA SER A 59 14.76 5.56 25.57
C SER A 59 16.20 5.46 26.07
N ALA A 60 17.07 4.83 25.28
CA ALA A 60 18.49 4.69 25.63
C ALA A 60 19.24 6.04 25.64
N HIS A 61 18.70 7.06 24.97
CA HIS A 61 19.28 8.39 24.84
C HIS A 61 18.31 9.47 25.30
N ALA A 62 18.80 10.72 25.38
CA ALA A 62 17.92 11.85 25.61
C ALA A 62 16.85 11.94 24.49
N PRO A 63 15.63 12.41 24.79
CA PRO A 63 14.60 12.60 23.77
C PRO A 63 15.10 13.45 22.59
N LEU A 64 14.58 13.17 21.40
CA LEU A 64 14.82 13.92 20.15
C LEU A 64 16.27 13.91 19.65
N THR A 65 17.07 12.94 20.10
CA THR A 65 18.43 12.70 19.60
C THR A 65 18.44 11.77 18.37
N LEU A 66 19.63 11.48 17.85
CA LEU A 66 19.86 10.59 16.69
C LEU A 66 19.12 11.09 15.45
N THR A 67 18.44 10.21 14.71
CA THR A 67 17.73 10.53 13.46
C THR A 67 16.80 11.75 13.57
N SER A 68 16.13 11.97 14.70
CA SER A 68 15.25 13.13 14.87
C SER A 68 16.01 14.46 14.84
N ALA A 69 17.22 14.50 15.42
CA ALA A 69 18.08 15.69 15.41
C ALA A 69 18.67 15.98 14.01
N MET A 70 18.77 14.95 13.16
CA MET A 70 19.38 15.04 11.83
C MET A 70 18.38 15.37 10.73
N SER A 71 17.13 15.71 11.08
CA SER A 71 16.07 16.02 10.13
C SER A 71 16.43 17.15 9.17
N THR A 72 15.87 17.11 7.96
CA THR A 72 15.85 18.22 7.00
C THR A 72 14.82 19.29 7.35
N GLU A 73 13.99 19.03 8.39
CA GLU A 73 13.02 19.96 8.98
C GLU A 73 11.80 20.26 8.11
N CYS A 74 11.49 19.37 7.19
CA CYS A 74 10.59 19.62 6.07
C CYS A 74 9.16 19.07 6.30
N TYR A 75 8.13 19.72 5.74
CA TYR A 75 6.74 19.23 5.73
C TYR A 75 6.00 19.57 4.42
N ARG A 76 5.06 18.71 3.99
CA ARG A 76 4.17 18.95 2.83
C ARG A 76 2.89 18.12 2.92
N ASP A 77 1.79 18.63 2.38
CA ASP A 77 0.55 17.86 2.16
C ASP A 77 0.38 17.37 0.71
N PHE A 78 1.35 17.65 -0.17
CA PHE A 78 1.39 17.13 -1.52
C PHE A 78 1.86 15.65 -1.56
N TRP A 79 0.93 14.76 -1.83
CA TRP A 79 1.15 13.31 -1.95
C TRP A 79 0.33 12.71 -3.09
N PRO A 80 0.88 11.74 -3.85
CA PRO A 80 0.13 11.03 -4.88
C PRO A 80 -1.01 10.18 -4.33
N SER A 81 -0.89 9.64 -3.11
CA SER A 81 -1.92 8.79 -2.49
C SER A 81 -2.86 9.60 -1.57
N PRO A 82 -4.19 9.42 -1.68
CA PRO A 82 -5.17 10.09 -0.82
C PRO A 82 -4.98 9.83 0.67
N GLU A 83 -4.56 8.62 1.06
CA GLU A 83 -4.36 8.22 2.45
C GLU A 83 -3.18 8.96 3.08
N MET A 84 -2.06 9.07 2.35
CA MET A 84 -0.89 9.84 2.80
C MET A 84 -1.20 11.34 2.80
N ALA A 85 -1.93 11.83 1.81
CA ALA A 85 -2.41 13.22 1.78
C ALA A 85 -3.30 13.51 3.01
N GLY A 86 -4.19 12.57 3.38
CA GLY A 86 -5.04 12.67 4.57
C GLY A 86 -4.25 12.66 5.88
N LEU A 87 -3.29 11.74 6.04
CA LEU A 87 -2.43 11.68 7.22
C LEU A 87 -1.55 12.92 7.35
N MET A 88 -0.89 13.34 6.27
CA MET A 88 -0.05 14.54 6.30
C MET A 88 -0.89 15.78 6.51
N GLY A 89 -2.05 15.89 5.85
CA GLY A 89 -3.00 16.97 6.06
C GLY A 89 -3.37 17.11 7.54
N ARG A 90 -3.76 15.99 8.17
CA ARG A 90 -4.07 15.94 9.60
C ARG A 90 -2.87 16.30 10.47
N SER A 91 -1.68 15.79 10.15
CA SER A 91 -0.49 16.06 10.95
C SER A 91 -0.07 17.53 10.85
N ILE A 92 -0.22 18.14 9.67
CA ILE A 92 0.03 19.57 9.46
C ILE A 92 -1.03 20.41 10.17
N ASP A 93 -2.30 20.00 10.21
CA ASP A 93 -3.33 20.70 11.01
C ASP A 93 -2.95 20.73 12.49
N LEU A 94 -2.42 19.62 13.03
CA LEU A 94 -1.96 19.53 14.41
C LEU A 94 -0.71 20.41 14.65
N MET A 95 0.25 20.40 13.72
CA MET A 95 1.43 21.28 13.79
C MET A 95 1.06 22.77 13.68
N GLU A 96 0.12 23.13 12.80
CA GLU A 96 -0.41 24.49 12.69
C GLU A 96 -1.16 24.91 13.95
N GLY A 97 -1.86 23.98 14.61
CA GLY A 97 -2.46 24.18 15.93
C GLY A 97 -1.39 24.53 16.97
N LEU A 98 -0.36 23.70 17.08
CA LEU A 98 0.76 23.94 17.99
C LEU A 98 1.47 25.27 17.70
N ALA A 99 1.72 25.58 16.43
CA ALA A 99 2.29 26.87 16.03
C ALA A 99 1.36 28.02 16.45
N ARG A 100 0.05 27.93 16.22
CA ARG A 100 -0.89 28.98 16.61
C ARG A 100 -0.90 29.20 18.12
N ASP A 101 -0.92 28.12 18.89
CA ASP A 101 -1.06 28.15 20.35
C ASP A 101 0.22 28.62 21.06
N THR A 102 1.36 28.57 20.36
CA THR A 102 2.68 28.94 20.89
C THR A 102 3.27 30.19 20.24
N ASP A 103 2.49 30.95 19.47
CA ASP A 103 2.95 32.06 18.63
C ASP A 103 4.17 31.69 17.76
N ASN A 104 4.05 30.52 17.13
CA ASN A 104 5.00 29.89 16.24
C ASN A 104 6.37 29.61 16.88
N ALA A 105 6.39 29.21 18.15
CA ALA A 105 7.61 28.81 18.84
C ALA A 105 8.35 27.64 18.17
N ILE A 106 7.68 26.90 17.29
CA ILE A 106 8.24 25.80 16.51
C ILE A 106 8.93 26.25 15.20
N GLY A 107 8.85 27.54 14.86
CA GLY A 107 9.53 28.10 13.68
C GLY A 107 8.96 27.59 12.35
N MET A 108 7.65 27.34 12.28
CA MET A 108 6.97 26.86 11.07
C MET A 108 6.91 27.96 9.99
N THR A 109 7.27 27.60 8.76
CA THR A 109 7.22 28.46 7.57
C THR A 109 6.37 27.83 6.48
N ARG A 110 5.74 28.62 5.59
CA ARG A 110 4.97 28.09 4.45
C ARG A 110 5.41 28.69 3.12
N ARG A 111 6.62 28.32 2.69
CA ARG A 111 7.20 28.80 1.44
C ARG A 111 6.94 27.90 0.24
N GLY A 112 6.45 26.70 0.48
CA GLY A 112 6.14 25.70 -0.53
C GLY A 112 7.37 24.99 -1.11
N TYR A 113 7.10 23.97 -1.92
CA TYR A 113 8.12 23.17 -2.62
C TYR A 113 7.97 23.36 -4.13
N ALA A 114 9.03 23.79 -4.79
CA ALA A 114 9.11 23.98 -6.23
C ALA A 114 9.93 22.86 -6.90
N TYR A 115 9.28 22.15 -7.82
CA TYR A 115 9.83 21.05 -8.60
C TYR A 115 10.06 21.53 -10.03
N PHE A 116 11.30 21.48 -10.51
CA PHE A 116 11.72 22.04 -11.80
C PHE A 116 12.02 20.95 -12.82
N THR A 117 11.72 21.22 -14.10
CA THR A 117 12.08 20.32 -15.19
C THR A 117 12.47 21.08 -16.46
N LYS A 118 13.46 20.56 -17.17
CA LYS A 118 13.90 20.94 -18.52
C LYS A 118 13.23 20.10 -19.60
N ASP A 119 12.54 19.02 -19.22
CA ASP A 119 11.87 18.11 -20.14
C ASP A 119 10.37 18.43 -20.26
N ALA A 120 9.94 18.76 -21.48
CA ALA A 120 8.55 19.06 -21.77
C ALA A 120 7.62 17.85 -21.54
N ALA A 121 8.12 16.62 -21.72
CA ALA A 121 7.32 15.42 -21.47
C ALA A 121 7.08 15.22 -19.96
N THR A 122 8.09 15.50 -19.13
CA THR A 122 7.98 15.50 -17.66
C THR A 122 7.03 16.59 -17.18
N LEU A 123 7.10 17.80 -17.75
CA LEU A 123 6.13 18.86 -17.47
C LEU A 123 4.68 18.44 -17.77
N ALA A 124 4.43 17.83 -18.93
CA ALA A 124 3.09 17.35 -19.29
C ALA A 124 2.57 16.28 -18.32
N LYS A 125 3.44 15.39 -17.82
CA LYS A 125 3.08 14.41 -16.77
C LYS A 125 2.69 15.11 -15.47
N VAL A 126 3.47 16.11 -15.05
CA VAL A 126 3.20 16.90 -13.85
C VAL A 126 1.85 17.60 -13.95
N GLU A 127 1.54 18.22 -15.08
CA GLU A 127 0.24 18.87 -15.33
C GLU A 127 -0.92 17.87 -15.23
N ALA A 128 -0.77 16.70 -15.85
CA ALA A 128 -1.77 15.64 -15.80
C ALA A 128 -2.00 15.13 -14.36
N THR A 129 -0.93 14.92 -13.58
CA THR A 129 -1.02 14.50 -12.18
C THR A 129 -1.70 15.57 -11.32
N CYS A 130 -1.34 16.85 -11.47
CA CYS A 130 -1.96 17.93 -10.70
C CYS A 130 -3.44 18.09 -11.03
N ALA A 131 -3.81 17.99 -12.32
CA ALA A 131 -5.20 18.04 -12.74
C ALA A 131 -6.01 16.86 -12.18
N ALA A 132 -5.45 15.65 -12.17
CA ALA A 132 -6.09 14.47 -11.59
C ALA A 132 -6.32 14.61 -10.07
N LEU A 133 -5.30 15.08 -9.34
CA LEU A 133 -5.40 15.31 -7.89
C LEU A 133 -6.45 16.36 -7.54
N ALA A 134 -6.53 17.45 -8.31
CA ALA A 134 -7.56 18.47 -8.10
C ALA A 134 -8.97 17.98 -8.46
N ALA A 135 -9.11 17.16 -9.51
CA ALA A 135 -10.40 16.60 -9.92
C ALA A 135 -10.97 15.57 -8.92
N ALA A 136 -10.11 14.87 -8.19
CA ALA A 136 -10.50 13.88 -7.19
C ALA A 136 -11.04 14.48 -5.87
N ASP A 137 -11.09 15.82 -5.76
CA ASP A 137 -11.36 16.56 -4.51
C ASP A 137 -10.53 16.04 -3.31
N ALA A 138 -9.31 15.59 -3.58
CA ALA A 138 -8.38 15.18 -2.55
C ALA A 138 -8.05 16.42 -1.68
N ALA A 139 -8.72 16.53 -0.53
CA ALA A 139 -8.53 17.55 0.49
C ALA A 139 -8.80 19.02 0.06
N GLY A 140 -9.55 19.27 -1.02
CA GLY A 140 -9.83 20.65 -1.48
C GLY A 140 -8.59 21.40 -1.95
N MET A 141 -7.65 20.72 -2.62
CA MET A 141 -6.42 21.31 -3.17
C MET A 141 -6.70 22.01 -4.53
N PRO A 142 -6.72 23.36 -4.60
CA PRO A 142 -6.92 24.04 -5.87
C PRO A 142 -5.71 23.84 -6.79
N TYR A 143 -5.96 23.57 -8.07
CA TYR A 143 -4.94 23.53 -9.12
C TYR A 143 -4.99 24.80 -9.97
N ARG A 144 -3.83 25.43 -10.17
CA ARG A 144 -3.67 26.65 -10.96
C ARG A 144 -2.55 26.46 -11.96
N ARG A 145 -2.79 26.95 -13.18
CA ARG A 145 -1.85 26.88 -14.29
C ARG A 145 -1.48 28.29 -14.73
N HIS A 146 -0.19 28.55 -14.82
CA HIS A 146 0.38 29.87 -15.12
C HIS A 146 1.18 29.79 -16.41
N GLU A 147 0.78 30.57 -17.42
CA GLU A 147 1.47 30.69 -18.70
C GLU A 147 1.83 32.14 -19.02
N GLY A 148 2.94 32.33 -19.73
CA GLY A 148 3.33 33.65 -20.24
C GLY A 148 3.64 34.67 -19.14
N ALA A 149 3.49 35.96 -19.47
CA ALA A 149 3.79 37.10 -18.59
C ALA A 149 2.67 37.43 -17.59
N ALA A 150 2.01 36.42 -17.03
CA ALA A 150 0.90 36.63 -16.11
C ALA A 150 1.36 37.37 -14.83
N PRO A 151 0.72 38.50 -14.46
CA PRO A 151 1.08 39.29 -13.27
C PRO A 151 0.57 38.70 -11.94
N ALA A 152 0.13 37.44 -11.90
CA ALA A 152 -0.68 36.86 -10.82
C ALA A 152 0.02 35.78 -9.97
N TYR A 153 1.31 35.52 -10.20
CA TYR A 153 2.05 34.55 -9.41
C TYR A 153 2.57 35.18 -8.13
N GLU A 154 1.87 34.96 -7.02
CA GLU A 154 2.28 35.46 -5.70
C GLU A 154 3.15 34.42 -4.97
N PHE A 155 4.28 34.89 -4.46
CA PHE A 155 5.01 34.19 -3.41
C PHE A 155 4.20 34.29 -2.11
N GLY A 156 4.11 33.18 -1.37
CA GLY A 156 3.55 33.22 -0.02
C GLY A 156 4.41 34.10 0.89
N ASP A 157 3.91 34.43 2.08
CA ASP A 157 4.67 35.22 3.06
C ASP A 157 6.03 34.56 3.36
N ALA A 158 7.11 35.31 3.19
CA ALA A 158 8.47 34.86 3.38
C ALA A 158 8.86 34.74 4.87
N GLY A 159 8.06 35.30 5.79
CA GLY A 159 8.29 35.27 7.23
C GLY A 159 7.84 33.99 7.94
N PRO A 160 8.16 33.84 9.25
CA PRO A 160 7.52 32.85 10.09
C PRO A 160 6.00 33.02 10.06
N LEU A 161 5.25 31.92 10.04
CA LEU A 161 3.79 31.98 10.09
C LEU A 161 3.33 32.59 11.42
N SER A 162 2.84 33.83 11.40
CA SER A 162 2.26 34.43 12.60
C SER A 162 0.96 33.71 13.02
N ALA A 163 0.60 33.79 14.30
CA ALA A 163 -0.68 33.27 14.77
C ALA A 163 -1.87 33.87 13.99
N ALA A 164 -1.78 35.16 13.62
CA ALA A 164 -2.77 35.84 12.77
C ALA A 164 -2.83 35.25 11.35
N ALA A 165 -1.67 34.97 10.73
CA ALA A 165 -1.62 34.33 9.42
C ALA A 165 -2.21 32.91 9.45
N LEU A 166 -1.91 32.12 10.48
CA LEU A 166 -2.48 30.78 10.68
C LEU A 166 -4.00 30.82 10.91
N ALA A 167 -4.50 31.82 11.66
CA ALA A 167 -5.93 32.04 11.84
C ALA A 167 -6.64 32.43 10.53
N ALA A 168 -5.95 33.14 9.63
CA ALA A 168 -6.44 33.49 8.30
C ALA A 168 -6.25 32.37 7.24
N GLY A 169 -5.91 31.14 7.65
CA GLY A 169 -5.76 29.98 6.75
C GLY A 169 -4.32 29.66 6.33
N GLY A 170 -3.35 30.47 6.77
CA GLY A 170 -1.91 30.24 6.68
C GLY A 170 -1.28 30.54 5.32
N GLY A 171 -1.95 31.30 4.44
CA GLY A 171 -1.45 31.64 3.10
C GLY A 171 -1.90 30.66 2.00
N PRO A 172 -1.31 30.75 0.79
CA PRO A 172 -1.76 30.02 -0.40
C PRO A 172 -1.76 28.49 -0.19
N ARG A 173 -2.80 27.82 -0.71
CA ARG A 173 -2.97 26.35 -0.68
C ARG A 173 -3.06 25.81 -2.11
N GLY A 174 -2.83 24.52 -2.28
CA GLY A 174 -2.96 23.82 -3.57
C GLY A 174 -1.68 23.72 -4.38
N LEU A 175 -1.82 23.56 -5.69
CA LEU A 175 -0.76 23.28 -6.65
C LEU A 175 -0.75 24.33 -7.75
N ASP A 176 0.40 24.95 -7.99
CA ASP A 176 0.60 25.92 -9.05
C ASP A 176 1.61 25.37 -10.06
N VAL A 177 1.23 25.21 -11.32
CA VAL A 177 2.16 24.82 -12.40
C VAL A 177 2.47 26.02 -13.27
N LEU A 178 3.76 26.36 -13.36
CA LEU A 178 4.29 27.39 -14.26
C LEU A 178 4.80 26.72 -15.53
N VAL A 179 4.30 27.18 -16.66
CA VAL A 179 4.60 26.61 -17.97
C VAL A 179 5.35 27.65 -18.81
N GLY A 180 6.48 27.22 -19.36
CA GLY A 180 7.36 28.04 -20.17
C GLY A 180 8.44 28.72 -19.36
N ASN A 181 9.59 28.86 -20.00
CA ASN A 181 10.81 29.39 -19.43
C ASN A 181 10.64 30.78 -18.79
N ASP A 182 9.95 31.68 -19.49
CA ASP A 182 9.76 33.05 -19.05
C ASP A 182 8.96 33.14 -17.74
N ALA A 183 7.95 32.29 -17.58
CA ALA A 183 7.15 32.23 -16.36
C ALA A 183 8.00 31.71 -15.18
N VAL A 184 8.78 30.65 -15.43
CA VAL A 184 9.70 30.08 -14.43
C VAL A 184 10.76 31.07 -14.00
N ARG A 185 11.48 31.71 -14.94
CA ARG A 185 12.56 32.67 -14.62
C ARG A 185 12.06 33.90 -13.87
N ARG A 186 10.87 34.40 -14.18
CA ARG A 186 10.28 35.53 -13.45
C ARG A 186 9.95 35.17 -12.01
N ALA A 187 9.38 33.98 -11.79
CA ALA A 187 9.09 33.50 -10.45
C ALA A 187 10.40 33.14 -9.71
N PHE A 188 11.33 32.45 -10.36
CA PHE A 188 12.53 31.90 -9.75
C PHE A 188 13.79 32.39 -10.49
N PRO A 189 14.29 33.60 -10.19
CA PRO A 189 15.41 34.20 -10.91
C PRO A 189 16.73 33.41 -10.84
N ALA A 190 16.91 32.59 -9.79
CA ALA A 190 18.08 31.75 -9.62
C ALA A 190 18.11 30.54 -10.59
N VAL A 191 16.97 30.21 -11.22
CA VAL A 191 16.84 29.03 -12.07
C VAL A 191 17.36 29.33 -13.48
N GLY A 192 18.21 28.42 -13.98
CA GLY A 192 18.71 28.44 -15.35
C GLY A 192 17.55 28.38 -16.33
N GLY A 193 17.68 29.02 -17.49
CA GLY A 193 16.56 29.04 -18.42
C GLY A 193 16.75 28.28 -19.70
N ASP A 194 17.25 27.07 -19.54
CA ASP A 194 16.76 25.90 -20.23
C ASP A 194 15.60 25.20 -19.48
N VAL A 195 15.26 25.59 -18.24
CA VAL A 195 14.11 25.03 -17.50
C VAL A 195 12.79 25.44 -18.16
N VAL A 196 11.93 24.46 -18.46
CA VAL A 196 10.71 24.65 -19.26
C VAL A 196 9.44 24.69 -18.42
N GLY A 197 9.48 24.23 -17.16
CA GLY A 197 8.34 24.34 -16.26
C GLY A 197 8.68 24.06 -14.80
N ALA A 198 7.74 24.42 -13.93
CA ALA A 198 7.84 24.19 -12.49
C ALA A 198 6.48 23.87 -11.85
N LEU A 199 6.41 22.89 -10.96
CA LEU A 199 5.30 22.69 -10.02
C LEU A 199 5.65 23.31 -8.68
N HIS A 200 4.79 24.15 -8.13
CA HIS A 200 4.91 24.68 -6.77
C HIS A 200 3.76 24.16 -5.88
N ALA A 201 4.08 23.21 -4.99
CA ALA A 201 3.19 22.75 -3.93
C ALA A 201 3.16 23.76 -2.78
N ARG A 202 1.98 24.32 -2.47
CA ARG A 202 1.88 25.55 -1.66
C ARG A 202 1.81 25.31 -0.16
N ARG A 203 1.10 24.29 0.32
CA ARG A 203 1.02 23.94 1.75
C ARG A 203 2.17 23.00 2.13
N ALA A 204 3.38 23.55 1.95
CA ALA A 204 4.63 22.91 2.28
C ALA A 204 5.62 23.96 2.83
N GLY A 205 6.65 23.50 3.53
CA GLY A 205 7.64 24.36 4.16
C GLY A 205 8.53 23.61 5.14
N TRP A 206 9.01 24.31 6.16
CA TRP A 206 9.86 23.71 7.18
C TRP A 206 9.52 24.21 8.59
N VAL A 207 9.97 23.45 9.59
CA VAL A 207 9.74 23.64 11.02
C VAL A 207 11.02 23.27 11.77
N SER A 208 11.42 24.02 12.80
CA SER A 208 12.59 23.62 13.59
C SER A 208 12.35 22.28 14.27
N ALA A 209 13.11 21.24 13.92
CA ALA A 209 12.92 19.90 14.48
C ALA A 209 13.17 19.90 16.00
N GLN A 210 14.17 20.69 16.43
CA GLN A 210 14.51 20.85 17.84
C GLN A 210 13.41 21.57 18.61
N GLN A 211 12.92 22.71 18.12
CA GLN A 211 11.88 23.48 18.82
C GLN A 211 10.54 22.74 18.81
N TYR A 212 10.16 22.16 17.68
CA TYR A 212 8.96 21.34 17.57
C TYR A 212 8.99 20.15 18.52
N GLY A 213 10.10 19.40 18.52
CA GLY A 213 10.27 18.30 19.46
C GLY A 213 10.26 18.77 20.91
N ALA A 214 10.95 19.86 21.24
CA ALA A 214 10.99 20.40 22.59
C ALA A 214 9.60 20.82 23.08
N ALA A 215 8.80 21.47 22.22
CA ALA A 215 7.42 21.82 22.50
C ALA A 215 6.55 20.58 22.75
N LEU A 216 6.70 19.54 21.93
CA LEU A 216 6.01 18.26 22.12
C LEU A 216 6.38 17.57 23.45
N VAL A 217 7.67 17.54 23.79
CA VAL A 217 8.15 16.96 25.05
C VAL A 217 7.68 17.78 26.25
N ALA A 218 7.67 19.11 26.16
CA ALA A 218 7.15 19.98 27.19
C ALA A 218 5.65 19.74 27.42
N ALA A 219 4.85 19.75 26.34
CA ALA A 219 3.41 19.46 26.39
C ALA A 219 3.12 18.06 26.96
N ALA A 220 3.92 17.05 26.57
CA ALA A 220 3.82 15.71 27.14
C ALA A 220 4.09 15.70 28.66
N ARG A 221 5.12 16.42 29.12
CA ARG A 221 5.44 16.52 30.55
C ARG A 221 4.36 17.25 31.35
N GLU A 222 3.74 18.28 30.79
CA GLU A 222 2.61 18.99 31.41
C GLU A 222 1.40 18.06 31.60
N LEU A 223 1.22 17.10 30.68
CA LEU A 223 0.22 16.03 30.79
C LEU A 223 0.65 14.86 31.70
N GLY A 224 1.82 14.95 32.34
CA GLY A 224 2.32 13.95 33.29
C GLY A 224 3.10 12.78 32.66
N VAL A 225 3.54 12.89 31.40
CA VAL A 225 4.40 11.87 30.78
C VAL A 225 5.78 11.87 31.43
N GLU A 226 6.23 10.68 31.83
CA GLU A 226 7.56 10.45 32.39
C GLU A 226 8.54 9.99 31.30
N PHE A 227 9.80 10.42 31.40
CA PHE A 227 10.86 10.00 30.49
C PHE A 227 11.94 9.26 31.30
N ALA A 228 12.13 7.99 31.00
CA ALA A 228 13.13 7.12 31.62
C ALA A 228 14.26 6.82 30.64
N THR A 229 15.50 7.02 31.09
CA THR A 229 16.68 6.67 30.30
C THR A 229 17.01 5.19 30.49
N GLY A 230 16.93 4.41 29.41
CA GLY A 230 17.27 2.99 29.41
C GLY A 230 16.89 2.26 28.14
N GLU A 231 17.46 1.08 27.95
CA GLU A 231 17.23 0.24 26.78
C GLU A 231 16.25 -0.89 27.12
N VAL A 232 15.16 -1.01 26.34
CA VAL A 232 14.18 -2.07 26.50
C VAL A 232 14.80 -3.41 26.12
N ARG A 233 14.74 -4.37 27.04
CA ARG A 233 15.37 -5.71 26.90
C ARG A 233 14.37 -6.85 26.79
N ALA A 234 13.16 -6.66 27.32
CA ALA A 234 12.11 -7.65 27.22
C ALA A 234 10.73 -6.99 27.38
N VAL A 235 9.74 -7.60 26.75
CA VAL A 235 8.32 -7.33 26.99
C VAL A 235 7.70 -8.63 27.47
N ASP A 236 7.23 -8.64 28.71
CA ASP A 236 6.61 -9.81 29.33
C ASP A 236 5.13 -9.89 28.95
N PHE A 237 4.64 -11.12 28.78
CA PHE A 237 3.24 -11.38 28.43
C PHE A 237 2.59 -12.34 29.43
N GLU A 238 1.36 -12.06 29.82
CA GLU A 238 0.49 -12.94 30.59
C GLU A 238 -0.79 -13.20 29.81
N GLY A 239 -1.11 -14.47 29.57
CA GLY A 239 -2.26 -14.83 28.74
C GLY A 239 -2.23 -14.21 27.33
N GLY A 240 -1.05 -13.96 26.76
CA GLY A 240 -0.88 -13.33 25.44
C GLY A 240 -1.20 -11.83 25.40
N ARG A 241 -1.30 -11.16 26.56
CA ARG A 241 -1.39 -9.71 26.70
C ARG A 241 -0.10 -9.18 27.33
N VAL A 242 0.36 -8.00 26.91
CA VAL A 242 1.46 -7.28 27.56
C VAL A 242 1.16 -7.16 29.06
N ALA A 243 2.13 -7.56 29.88
CA ALA A 243 2.05 -7.52 31.33
C ALA A 243 3.11 -6.60 31.93
N ALA A 244 4.32 -6.58 31.35
CA ALA A 244 5.39 -5.69 31.79
C ALA A 244 6.42 -5.39 30.70
N VAL A 245 7.15 -4.29 30.86
CA VAL A 245 8.32 -3.94 30.05
C VAL A 245 9.55 -3.90 30.95
N ARG A 246 10.61 -4.61 30.57
CA ARG A 246 11.89 -4.64 31.30
C ARG A 246 12.93 -3.85 30.53
N TYR A 247 13.65 -2.98 31.24
CA TYR A 247 14.72 -2.19 30.65
C TYR A 247 15.95 -2.13 31.56
N ALA A 248 17.08 -1.79 30.98
CA ALA A 248 18.35 -1.62 31.67
C ALA A 248 18.83 -0.18 31.54
N ASP A 249 19.54 0.31 32.57
CA ASP A 249 20.19 1.63 32.52
C ASP A 249 21.15 1.73 31.33
N ALA A 250 21.16 2.88 30.65
CA ALA A 250 22.08 3.13 29.54
C ALA A 250 23.53 3.21 30.06
N GLY A 251 24.48 2.49 29.44
CA GLY A 251 25.92 2.57 29.77
C GLY A 251 26.58 1.33 30.38
N ALA A 252 25.95 0.14 30.40
CA ALA A 252 26.70 -1.11 30.59
C ALA A 252 27.54 -1.39 29.32
N ALA A 253 28.86 -1.54 29.47
CA ALA A 253 29.84 -1.60 28.38
C ALA A 253 29.36 -2.38 27.14
N HIS A 254 29.39 -1.72 25.97
CA HIS A 254 29.28 -2.37 24.66
C HIS A 254 30.58 -3.13 24.40
N GLY A 255 30.66 -4.36 24.90
CA GLY A 255 31.66 -5.33 24.47
C GLY A 255 31.07 -6.18 23.36
N ASP A 256 31.68 -6.09 22.18
CA ASP A 256 31.60 -6.97 21.00
C ASP A 256 30.22 -7.42 20.48
N ALA A 257 30.16 -7.46 19.15
CA ALA A 257 29.02 -7.93 18.39
C ALA A 257 28.50 -9.31 18.84
N ALA A 258 27.16 -9.45 18.79
CA ALA A 258 26.37 -10.68 18.98
C ALA A 258 26.15 -11.17 20.44
N LEU A 259 25.02 -10.71 21.01
CA LEU A 259 24.23 -11.17 22.17
C LEU A 259 24.22 -10.24 23.40
N PRO A 260 23.04 -9.96 24.01
CA PRO A 260 22.87 -8.94 25.05
C PRO A 260 23.31 -9.48 26.43
N GLY A 261 24.39 -8.91 26.97
CA GLY A 261 25.02 -9.36 28.22
C GLY A 261 24.67 -8.58 29.50
N GLY A 262 23.68 -7.69 29.48
CA GLY A 262 23.24 -6.95 30.67
C GLY A 262 21.91 -7.47 31.22
N ALA A 263 21.86 -7.88 32.50
CA ALA A 263 20.59 -8.22 33.14
C ALA A 263 19.71 -6.96 33.27
N PRO A 264 18.38 -7.02 32.99
CA PRO A 264 17.49 -5.89 33.21
C PRO A 264 17.59 -5.40 34.66
N THR A 265 17.51 -4.08 34.86
CA THR A 265 17.59 -3.46 36.19
C THR A 265 16.24 -2.89 36.65
N HIS A 266 15.33 -2.63 35.71
CA HIS A 266 14.00 -2.05 35.98
C HIS A 266 12.88 -2.85 35.31
N ALA A 267 11.67 -2.75 35.87
CA ALA A 267 10.46 -3.33 35.28
C ALA A 267 9.25 -2.42 35.50
N LEU A 268 8.47 -2.20 34.44
CA LEU A 268 7.20 -1.47 34.45
C LEU A 268 6.07 -2.44 34.15
N ALA A 269 5.21 -2.72 35.13
CA ALA A 269 3.96 -3.43 34.86
C ALA A 269 3.05 -2.53 34.03
N THR A 270 2.56 -3.02 32.89
CA THR A 270 1.74 -2.23 31.97
C THR A 270 0.84 -3.12 31.12
N PRO A 271 -0.39 -2.69 30.80
CA PRO A 271 -1.24 -3.37 29.83
C PRO A 271 -0.94 -2.97 28.37
N ARG A 272 -0.11 -1.94 28.15
CA ARG A 272 0.13 -1.32 26.83
C ARG A 272 1.60 -1.03 26.57
N PHE A 273 2.07 -1.40 25.39
CA PHE A 273 3.43 -1.17 24.89
C PHE A 273 3.38 -0.61 23.47
N VAL A 274 4.04 0.52 23.23
CA VAL A 274 4.19 1.11 21.88
C VAL A 274 5.64 1.01 21.45
N ASN A 275 5.92 0.31 20.36
CA ASN A 275 7.23 0.27 19.71
C ASN A 275 7.35 1.43 18.72
N ALA A 276 8.10 2.45 19.11
CA ALA A 276 8.42 3.64 18.31
C ALA A 276 9.95 3.82 18.18
N ALA A 277 10.69 2.72 18.09
CA ALA A 277 12.14 2.68 18.19
C ALA A 277 12.90 3.15 16.92
N GLY A 278 12.22 3.84 16.00
CA GLY A 278 12.81 4.40 14.78
C GLY A 278 13.60 3.34 13.98
N PRO A 279 14.89 3.55 13.67
CA PRO A 279 15.69 2.60 12.90
C PRO A 279 15.89 1.25 13.61
N CYS A 280 15.71 1.18 14.92
CA CYS A 280 15.77 -0.05 15.71
C CYS A 280 14.41 -0.77 15.84
N LEU A 281 13.41 -0.44 15.01
CA LEU A 281 12.06 -1.01 15.12
C LEU A 281 12.07 -2.54 15.09
N ASN A 282 12.88 -3.13 14.20
CA ASN A 282 13.04 -4.58 14.05
C ASN A 282 13.69 -5.24 15.27
N ALA A 283 14.71 -4.60 15.86
CA ALA A 283 15.35 -5.08 17.09
C ALA A 283 14.35 -5.16 18.26
N VAL A 284 13.50 -4.13 18.43
CA VAL A 284 12.47 -4.11 19.48
C VAL A 284 11.30 -5.04 19.16
N HIS A 285 10.90 -5.14 17.88
CA HIS A 285 9.89 -6.09 17.42
C HIS A 285 10.31 -7.54 17.70
N GLY A 286 11.61 -7.84 17.61
CA GLY A 286 12.21 -9.12 17.96
C GLY A 286 11.90 -9.60 19.39
N LEU A 287 11.57 -8.69 20.31
CA LEU A 287 11.24 -8.99 21.70
C LEU A 287 9.79 -9.47 21.88
N LEU A 288 8.94 -9.34 20.86
CA LEU A 288 7.50 -9.64 20.96
C LEU A 288 7.20 -11.10 20.58
N PRO A 289 6.23 -11.76 21.25
CA PRO A 289 5.67 -13.02 20.78
C PRO A 289 4.87 -12.78 19.50
N GLY A 290 4.80 -13.79 18.63
CA GLY A 290 4.10 -13.66 17.35
C GLY A 290 4.81 -12.74 16.34
N ARG A 291 6.04 -12.30 16.61
CA ARG A 291 6.84 -11.46 15.70
C ARG A 291 6.95 -12.05 14.29
N ASP A 292 7.06 -13.38 14.17
CA ASP A 292 7.14 -14.10 12.90
C ASP A 292 5.81 -14.01 12.13
N ALA A 293 4.69 -14.09 12.84
CA ALA A 293 3.34 -13.97 12.27
C ALA A 293 3.08 -12.53 11.80
N MET A 294 3.48 -11.53 12.59
CA MET A 294 3.38 -10.12 12.22
C MET A 294 4.30 -9.78 11.05
N ALA A 295 5.56 -10.22 11.06
CA ALA A 295 6.48 -10.05 9.94
C ALA A 295 5.90 -10.61 8.64
N SER A 296 5.33 -11.81 8.70
CA SER A 296 4.66 -12.46 7.58
C SER A 296 3.36 -11.75 7.15
N GLU A 297 2.60 -11.21 8.10
CA GLU A 297 1.36 -10.48 7.83
C GLU A 297 1.63 -9.11 7.22
N VAL A 298 2.62 -8.39 7.72
CA VAL A 298 3.08 -7.11 7.15
C VAL A 298 3.67 -7.37 5.77
N ALA A 299 4.55 -8.37 5.59
CA ALA A 299 5.07 -8.72 4.27
C ALA A 299 3.94 -9.04 3.27
N ARG A 300 2.95 -9.84 3.67
CA ARG A 300 1.76 -10.12 2.84
C ARG A 300 0.93 -8.87 2.57
N ALA A 301 0.74 -8.01 3.56
CA ALA A 301 -0.03 -6.78 3.43
C ALA A 301 0.65 -5.82 2.44
N LEU A 302 1.96 -5.71 2.51
CA LEU A 302 2.78 -4.89 1.65
C LEU A 302 2.94 -5.52 0.24
N GLY A 303 2.77 -6.84 0.12
CA GLY A 303 2.91 -7.53 -1.16
C GLY A 303 4.38 -7.86 -1.48
N VAL A 304 5.20 -8.01 -0.45
CA VAL A 304 6.62 -8.33 -0.52
C VAL A 304 6.92 -9.64 0.20
N ASP A 305 8.02 -10.28 -0.14
CA ASP A 305 8.49 -11.44 0.61
C ASP A 305 8.94 -11.01 2.01
N ALA A 306 8.59 -11.81 3.02
CA ALA A 306 9.16 -11.61 4.34
C ALA A 306 10.69 -11.78 4.25
N PRO A 307 11.50 -10.97 4.96
CA PRO A 307 12.94 -11.16 5.02
C PRO A 307 13.26 -12.62 5.34
N GLY A 308 14.30 -13.21 4.73
CA GLY A 308 14.53 -14.67 4.66
C GLY A 308 14.64 -15.45 5.98
N ASP A 309 14.56 -14.78 7.14
CA ASP A 309 14.43 -15.43 8.45
C ASP A 309 12.98 -15.50 8.99
N GLY A 310 12.01 -14.90 8.28
CA GLY A 310 10.59 -14.84 8.62
C GLY A 310 10.28 -14.08 9.91
N ARG A 311 11.26 -13.39 10.51
CA ARG A 311 11.20 -12.85 11.88
C ARG A 311 11.24 -11.34 11.95
N ARG A 312 11.70 -10.69 10.88
CA ARG A 312 11.80 -9.23 10.76
C ARG A 312 10.64 -8.66 9.97
N LEU A 313 10.16 -7.49 10.39
CA LEU A 313 9.28 -6.67 9.57
C LEU A 313 10.01 -6.34 8.25
N PRO A 314 9.30 -6.29 7.11
CA PRO A 314 9.83 -5.88 5.82
C PRO A 314 10.13 -4.38 5.82
N LEU A 315 11.15 -3.99 6.57
CA LEU A 315 11.63 -2.63 6.69
C LEU A 315 13.03 -2.55 6.13
N ARG A 316 13.32 -1.44 5.45
CA ARG A 316 14.66 -1.10 5.01
C ARG A 316 15.10 0.19 5.69
N ASN A 317 16.31 0.16 6.24
CA ASN A 317 16.99 1.36 6.71
C ASN A 317 17.91 1.86 5.59
N HIS A 318 17.75 3.13 5.23
CA HIS A 318 18.61 3.84 4.28
C HIS A 318 19.34 4.96 4.98
N LEU A 319 20.58 5.19 4.58
CA LEU A 319 21.32 6.37 5.00
C LEU A 319 20.71 7.60 4.35
N HIS A 320 20.47 8.62 5.18
CA HIS A 320 19.93 9.88 4.74
C HIS A 320 20.84 11.01 5.20
N ALA A 321 21.68 11.47 4.27
CA ALA A 321 22.69 12.50 4.48
C ALA A 321 22.22 13.84 3.96
N LYS A 322 22.53 14.91 4.68
CA LYS A 322 22.34 16.30 4.25
C LYS A 322 23.68 17.04 4.28
N VAL A 323 23.74 18.09 3.48
CA VAL A 323 24.89 19.01 3.43
C VAL A 323 24.41 20.38 3.88
N VAL A 324 25.12 20.98 4.82
CA VAL A 324 24.99 22.40 5.13
C VAL A 324 26.14 23.12 4.44
N PHE A 325 25.79 23.94 3.45
CA PHE A 325 26.70 24.66 2.58
C PHE A 325 26.50 26.17 2.75
N ARG A 326 27.58 26.96 2.82
CA ARG A 326 27.48 28.42 2.96
C ARG A 326 27.38 29.08 1.58
N ASP A 327 26.26 29.74 1.31
CA ASP A 327 26.03 30.43 0.04
C ASP A 327 26.55 31.87 0.09
N ALA A 328 27.88 32.02 0.06
CA ALA A 328 28.55 33.31 0.12
C ALA A 328 28.21 34.23 -1.09
N ALA A 329 27.91 33.62 -2.24
CA ALA A 329 27.55 34.34 -3.46
C ALA A 329 26.09 34.81 -3.48
N GLY A 330 25.25 34.29 -2.58
CA GLY A 330 23.80 34.53 -2.62
C GLY A 330 23.16 33.98 -3.89
N ALA A 331 23.64 32.82 -4.36
CA ALA A 331 23.14 32.13 -5.54
C ALA A 331 21.65 31.80 -5.44
N VAL A 332 21.16 31.51 -4.23
CA VAL A 332 19.76 31.22 -3.96
C VAL A 332 19.15 32.31 -3.07
N PRO A 333 18.04 32.96 -3.48
CA PRO A 333 17.34 33.92 -2.66
C PRO A 333 16.92 33.37 -1.32
N ARG A 334 17.04 34.18 -0.27
CA ARG A 334 16.70 33.77 1.11
C ARG A 334 15.25 33.41 1.30
N ASP A 335 14.36 33.91 0.46
CA ASP A 335 12.92 33.69 0.45
C ASP A 335 12.47 32.59 -0.52
N ALA A 336 13.42 31.93 -1.21
CA ALA A 336 13.12 30.84 -2.12
C ALA A 336 12.36 29.68 -1.41
N PRO A 337 11.47 28.97 -2.13
CA PRO A 337 10.91 27.70 -1.65
C PRO A 337 12.01 26.64 -1.55
N MET A 338 11.64 25.44 -1.12
CA MET A 338 12.48 24.27 -1.42
C MET A 338 12.54 24.09 -2.93
N MET A 339 13.73 23.86 -3.49
CA MET A 339 13.95 23.73 -4.92
C MET A 339 14.42 22.32 -5.24
N ILE A 340 13.69 21.61 -6.08
CA ILE A 340 13.88 20.18 -6.38
C ILE A 340 13.97 19.97 -7.89
N SER A 341 14.95 19.20 -8.36
CA SER A 341 15.00 18.77 -9.75
C SER A 341 14.15 17.53 -10.00
N LEU A 342 13.33 17.53 -11.05
CA LEU A 342 12.61 16.35 -11.55
C LEU A 342 13.39 15.57 -12.61
N ASP A 343 14.51 16.12 -13.08
CA ASP A 343 15.24 15.55 -14.20
C ASP A 343 16.39 14.66 -13.71
N PRO A 344 16.74 13.59 -14.44
CA PRO A 344 18.01 12.90 -14.26
C PRO A 344 19.19 13.88 -14.40
N GLN A 345 20.28 13.59 -13.69
CA GLN A 345 21.45 14.45 -13.60
C GLN A 345 22.69 13.74 -14.14
N THR A 346 23.56 14.48 -14.82
CA THR A 346 24.92 14.04 -15.14
C THR A 346 25.86 14.79 -14.20
N ILE A 347 26.49 14.07 -13.27
CA ILE A 347 27.32 14.68 -12.21
C ILE A 347 28.68 15.07 -12.77
N TRP A 348 29.35 14.12 -13.42
CA TRP A 348 30.65 14.30 -14.03
C TRP A 348 30.62 13.85 -15.50
N PRO A 349 30.39 14.78 -16.45
CA PRO A 349 30.42 14.43 -17.87
C PRO A 349 31.85 14.09 -18.26
N VAL A 350 32.10 12.83 -18.59
CA VAL A 350 33.39 12.33 -19.12
C VAL A 350 33.19 11.75 -20.51
N ASP A 351 33.94 12.28 -21.47
CA ASP A 351 33.90 11.86 -22.87
C ASP A 351 35.08 10.95 -23.25
N ASP A 352 36.08 10.80 -22.35
CA ASP A 352 37.31 10.05 -22.58
C ASP A 352 37.55 8.96 -21.52
N ASP A 353 38.13 7.84 -21.95
CA ASP A 353 38.35 6.67 -21.12
C ASP A 353 39.52 6.87 -20.11
N ASP A 354 40.49 7.75 -20.41
CA ASP A 354 41.59 8.02 -19.47
C ASP A 354 41.10 8.84 -18.26
N GLU A 355 40.18 9.78 -18.45
CA GLU A 355 39.56 10.53 -17.34
C GLU A 355 38.71 9.62 -16.46
N ARG A 356 37.97 8.67 -17.06
CA ARG A 356 37.22 7.66 -16.31
C ARG A 356 38.14 6.78 -15.49
N ALA A 357 39.28 6.36 -16.05
CA ALA A 357 40.29 5.58 -15.33
C ALA A 357 40.92 6.39 -14.18
N ALA A 358 41.19 7.68 -14.36
CA ALA A 358 41.71 8.55 -13.31
C ALA A 358 40.73 8.71 -12.14
N LEU A 359 39.42 8.85 -12.42
CA LEU A 359 38.39 8.88 -11.39
C LEU A 359 38.29 7.55 -10.62
N ALA A 360 38.41 6.43 -11.32
CA ALA A 360 38.43 5.10 -10.70
C ALA A 360 39.66 4.89 -9.82
N GLU A 361 40.84 5.39 -10.23
CA GLU A 361 42.05 5.38 -9.41
C GLU A 361 41.92 6.26 -8.16
N ALA A 362 41.33 7.46 -8.30
CA ALA A 362 41.20 8.42 -7.22
C ALA A 362 40.15 8.03 -6.17
N PHE A 363 38.99 7.53 -6.60
CA PHE A 363 37.81 7.35 -5.74
C PHE A 363 37.31 5.90 -5.67
N GLY A 364 37.90 4.99 -6.45
CA GLY A 364 37.47 3.61 -6.60
C GLY A 364 36.38 3.44 -7.66
N GLU A 365 36.35 2.24 -8.24
CA GLU A 365 35.46 1.87 -9.36
C GLU A 365 33.98 2.18 -9.09
N ALA A 366 33.47 1.85 -7.90
CA ALA A 366 32.06 2.05 -7.56
C ALA A 366 31.67 3.53 -7.50
N ALA A 367 32.52 4.39 -6.91
CA ALA A 367 32.27 5.83 -6.84
C ALA A 367 32.40 6.48 -8.22
N ALA A 368 33.44 6.12 -8.99
CA ALA A 368 33.64 6.60 -10.35
C ALA A 368 32.47 6.24 -11.28
N ALA A 369 31.93 5.03 -11.17
CA ALA A 369 30.75 4.60 -11.93
C ALA A 369 29.51 5.45 -11.60
N LYS A 370 29.30 5.83 -10.34
CA LYS A 370 28.21 6.75 -9.95
C LYS A 370 28.43 8.17 -10.44
N LEU A 371 29.64 8.70 -10.31
CA LEU A 371 29.97 10.07 -10.74
C LEU A 371 29.83 10.26 -12.25
N THR A 372 30.23 9.26 -13.03
CA THR A 372 30.26 9.32 -14.50
C THR A 372 28.98 8.79 -15.15
N GLY A 373 28.09 8.16 -14.37
CA GLY A 373 26.80 7.66 -14.82
C GLY A 373 25.69 8.71 -14.78
N THR A 374 24.49 8.30 -15.21
CA THR A 374 23.28 9.12 -15.06
C THR A 374 22.71 8.91 -13.66
N ALA A 375 22.72 9.97 -12.87
CA ALA A 375 22.10 9.99 -11.56
C ALA A 375 20.60 10.26 -11.65
N GLY A 376 19.83 9.63 -10.76
CA GLY A 376 18.37 9.79 -10.71
C GLY A 376 17.93 11.21 -10.35
N PRO A 377 16.67 11.58 -10.59
CA PRO A 377 16.15 12.88 -10.22
C PRO A 377 16.09 13.08 -8.69
N GLY A 378 15.66 14.27 -8.26
CA GLY A 378 15.36 14.53 -6.85
C GLY A 378 16.49 15.15 -6.04
N VAL A 379 17.58 15.63 -6.67
CA VAL A 379 18.52 16.53 -5.99
C VAL A 379 17.79 17.82 -5.61
N HIS A 380 17.98 18.30 -4.38
CA HIS A 380 17.25 19.46 -3.90
C HIS A 380 17.97 20.26 -2.83
N LEU A 381 17.51 21.50 -2.67
CA LEU A 381 18.00 22.43 -1.66
C LEU A 381 16.88 23.25 -1.03
N ARG A 382 17.19 23.89 0.10
CA ARG A 382 16.41 25.02 0.63
C ARG A 382 17.32 26.03 1.34
N PRO A 383 16.88 27.29 1.48
CA PRO A 383 17.51 28.22 2.42
C PRO A 383 17.55 27.65 3.85
N TYR A 384 18.68 27.83 4.53
CA TYR A 384 18.93 27.35 5.89
C TYR A 384 19.78 28.35 6.69
N ALA A 385 19.43 28.56 7.96
CA ALA A 385 20.10 29.55 8.81
C ALA A 385 20.23 30.93 8.12
N HIS A 386 21.28 31.71 8.43
CA HIS A 386 21.42 33.09 7.93
C HIS A 386 21.88 33.16 6.47
N ASP A 387 22.98 32.49 6.13
CA ASP A 387 23.67 32.55 4.83
C ASP A 387 24.05 31.14 4.32
N ALA A 388 23.28 30.12 4.71
CA ALA A 388 23.53 28.74 4.31
C ALA A 388 22.37 28.14 3.50
N LEU A 389 22.66 27.03 2.85
CA LEU A 389 21.75 26.17 2.14
C LEU A 389 21.84 24.77 2.76
N LEU A 390 20.70 24.12 2.86
CA LEU A 390 20.62 22.70 3.18
C LEU A 390 20.38 21.95 1.87
N LEU A 391 21.31 21.08 1.50
CA LEU A 391 21.32 20.30 0.26
C LEU A 391 21.08 18.82 0.58
N LEU A 392 20.47 18.10 -0.37
CA LEU A 392 20.11 16.70 -0.19
C LEU A 392 20.03 15.96 -1.52
N TRP A 393 20.51 14.72 -1.54
CA TRP A 393 20.28 13.79 -2.64
C TRP A 393 20.50 12.34 -2.24
N GLU A 394 19.46 11.51 -2.35
CA GLU A 394 19.53 10.10 -1.95
C GLU A 394 20.42 9.24 -2.87
N HIS A 395 20.76 9.73 -4.07
CA HIS A 395 21.53 9.00 -5.08
C HIS A 395 22.89 8.48 -4.55
N TRP A 396 23.56 9.23 -3.67
CA TRP A 396 24.92 8.90 -3.26
C TRP A 396 24.99 7.77 -2.23
N HIS A 397 24.25 7.90 -1.13
CA HIS A 397 24.26 6.95 -0.01
C HIS A 397 23.11 5.93 -0.03
N GLY A 398 22.11 6.08 -0.90
CA GLY A 398 20.84 5.35 -0.83
C GLY A 398 20.94 3.83 -1.03
N ASP A 399 22.01 3.34 -1.66
CA ASP A 399 22.30 1.93 -1.88
C ASP A 399 23.37 1.36 -0.92
N TRP A 400 23.92 2.18 -0.03
CA TRP A 400 24.89 1.72 0.95
C TRP A 400 24.23 0.71 1.90
N ALA A 401 24.92 -0.40 2.14
CA ALA A 401 24.42 -1.45 3.00
C ALA A 401 24.33 -0.96 4.46
N VAL A 402 23.15 -1.08 5.06
CA VAL A 402 22.92 -0.78 6.47
C VAL A 402 22.83 -2.09 7.26
N ALA A 403 23.61 -2.19 8.33
CA ALA A 403 23.56 -3.34 9.24
C ALA A 403 22.23 -3.40 10.00
N GLU A 404 21.86 -4.59 10.47
CA GLU A 404 20.70 -4.81 11.34
C GLU A 404 21.17 -5.52 12.63
N PRO A 405 21.04 -4.89 13.82
CA PRO A 405 20.54 -3.53 14.04
C PRO A 405 21.47 -2.45 13.43
N PRO A 406 20.91 -1.28 13.06
CA PRO A 406 21.70 -0.20 12.49
C PRO A 406 22.62 0.42 13.54
N ASP A 407 23.77 0.94 13.08
CA ASP A 407 24.58 1.87 13.87
C ASP A 407 23.72 3.07 14.27
N LEU A 408 23.89 3.62 15.46
CA LEU A 408 23.15 4.82 15.87
C LEU A 408 23.84 6.10 15.41
N HIS A 409 25.11 6.01 15.01
CA HIS A 409 25.94 7.12 14.56
C HIS A 409 26.57 6.80 13.20
N PRO A 410 25.78 6.75 12.12
CA PRO A 410 26.30 6.44 10.79
C PRO A 410 27.35 7.46 10.35
N ALA A 411 28.38 6.97 9.67
CA ALA A 411 29.33 7.80 8.96
C ALA A 411 28.81 8.13 7.55
N PHE A 412 29.12 9.34 7.09
CA PHE A 412 28.80 9.81 5.76
C PHE A 412 30.08 10.23 5.03
N ASP A 413 30.00 10.21 3.71
CA ASP A 413 31.04 10.77 2.84
C ASP A 413 31.00 12.29 2.95
N ALA A 414 31.95 12.86 3.70
CA ALA A 414 32.03 14.30 3.90
C ALA A 414 32.84 15.02 2.82
N ASP A 415 33.47 14.28 1.91
CA ASP A 415 34.42 14.82 0.95
C ASP A 415 33.78 14.93 -0.43
N LEU A 416 33.22 13.84 -0.98
CA LEU A 416 32.60 13.86 -2.31
C LEU A 416 31.13 14.27 -2.31
N PHE A 417 30.38 13.94 -1.26
CA PHE A 417 28.92 14.16 -1.26
C PHE A 417 28.52 15.64 -1.43
N PRO A 418 29.18 16.63 -0.78
CA PRO A 418 28.89 18.03 -1.04
C PRO A 418 29.04 18.41 -2.52
N GLU A 419 30.13 17.97 -3.14
CA GLU A 419 30.40 18.24 -4.55
C GLU A 419 29.36 17.58 -5.47
N VAL A 420 28.98 16.33 -5.19
CA VAL A 420 27.93 15.61 -5.92
C VAL A 420 26.61 16.38 -5.89
N CYS A 421 26.20 16.86 -4.71
CA CYS A 421 25.00 17.69 -4.58
C CYS A 421 25.13 19.01 -5.35
N LEU A 422 26.26 19.71 -5.22
CA LEU A 422 26.48 21.00 -5.89
C LEU A 422 26.48 20.86 -7.42
N ARG A 423 27.12 19.83 -7.98
CA ARG A 423 27.11 19.54 -9.42
C ARG A 423 25.70 19.24 -9.93
N GLY A 424 24.93 18.43 -9.20
CA GLY A 424 23.54 18.14 -9.53
C GLY A 424 22.65 19.38 -9.49
N LEU A 425 22.85 20.27 -8.51
CA LEU A 425 22.08 21.52 -8.37
C LEU A 425 22.48 22.58 -9.40
N ALA A 426 23.78 22.67 -9.73
CA ALA A 426 24.32 23.62 -10.70
C ALA A 426 23.72 23.43 -12.09
N SER A 427 23.20 22.23 -12.41
CA SER A 427 22.51 21.98 -13.67
C SER A 427 21.31 22.90 -13.88
N PHE A 428 20.54 23.23 -12.85
CA PHE A 428 19.37 24.11 -12.96
C PHE A 428 19.46 25.38 -12.11
N ILE A 429 20.51 25.54 -11.30
CA ILE A 429 20.86 26.78 -10.60
C ILE A 429 22.31 27.14 -10.96
N PRO A 430 22.55 27.73 -12.14
CA PRO A 430 23.91 27.90 -12.69
C PRO A 430 24.87 28.67 -11.78
N ALA A 431 24.36 29.57 -10.93
CA ALA A 431 25.16 30.34 -9.98
C ALA A 431 25.87 29.46 -8.93
N LEU A 432 25.38 28.24 -8.67
CA LEU A 432 26.05 27.28 -7.79
C LEU A 432 27.25 26.58 -8.44
N GLY A 433 27.44 26.71 -9.76
CA GLY A 433 28.57 26.09 -10.46
C GLY A 433 29.93 26.53 -9.93
N ALA A 434 30.08 27.80 -9.54
CA ALA A 434 31.33 28.31 -8.96
C ALA A 434 31.68 27.65 -7.61
N ALA A 435 30.67 27.19 -6.86
CA ALA A 435 30.87 26.53 -5.57
C ALA A 435 31.37 25.08 -5.70
N VAL A 436 31.31 24.49 -6.90
CA VAL A 436 31.90 23.17 -7.17
C VAL A 436 33.43 23.24 -7.08
N ASP A 437 34.02 24.30 -7.65
CA ASP A 437 35.48 24.48 -7.67
C ASP A 437 36.01 25.09 -6.37
N ASP A 438 35.26 26.04 -5.77
CA ASP A 438 35.61 26.69 -4.51
C ASP A 438 34.35 26.85 -3.63
N PRO A 439 34.07 25.89 -2.73
CA PRO A 439 32.92 25.98 -1.84
C PRO A 439 33.11 27.01 -0.71
N GLY A 440 34.29 27.63 -0.59
CA GLY A 440 34.63 28.53 0.52
C GLY A 440 34.81 27.76 1.83
N ASP A 441 33.92 27.97 2.79
CA ASP A 441 33.94 27.25 4.07
C ASP A 441 33.62 25.76 3.85
N ARG A 442 34.29 24.87 4.58
CA ARG A 442 34.08 23.42 4.44
C ARG A 442 32.59 23.08 4.71
N PRO A 443 31.88 22.46 3.75
CA PRO A 443 30.51 22.02 3.96
C PRO A 443 30.42 21.00 5.11
N VAL A 444 29.34 21.06 5.87
CA VAL A 444 29.09 20.10 6.96
C VAL A 444 28.18 19.00 6.44
N VAL A 445 28.57 17.75 6.62
CA VAL A 445 27.75 16.58 6.30
C VAL A 445 27.34 15.86 7.58
N ASP A 446 26.05 15.68 7.75
CA ASP A 446 25.45 14.90 8.82
C ASP A 446 24.20 14.18 8.29
N GLY A 447 23.57 13.35 9.12
CA GLY A 447 22.46 12.54 8.67
C GLY A 447 22.05 11.45 9.64
N GLY A 448 21.02 10.72 9.26
CA GLY A 448 20.50 9.59 10.03
C GLY A 448 19.94 8.52 9.11
N TYR A 449 18.82 7.94 9.53
CA TYR A 449 18.17 6.86 8.79
C TYR A 449 16.78 7.24 8.32
N TYR A 450 16.45 6.83 7.10
CA TYR A 450 15.07 6.61 6.68
C TYR A 450 14.73 5.14 6.87
N THR A 451 13.71 4.87 7.69
CA THR A 451 13.18 3.53 7.93
C THR A 451 11.88 3.41 7.17
N GLU A 452 11.91 2.70 6.04
CA GLU A 452 10.78 2.56 5.12
C GLU A 452 10.23 1.16 5.03
N THR A 453 8.94 1.09 4.76
CA THR A 453 8.30 -0.05 4.09
C THR A 453 8.52 0.07 2.57
N PRO A 454 8.50 -1.02 1.80
CA PRO A 454 8.69 -0.95 0.35
C PRO A 454 7.69 -0.05 -0.40
N GLU A 455 6.51 0.19 0.18
CA GLU A 455 5.43 1.01 -0.36
C GLU A 455 5.49 2.45 0.16
N LEU A 456 6.45 2.77 1.03
CA LEU A 456 6.61 4.08 1.68
C LEU A 456 5.38 4.49 2.52
N VAL A 457 4.68 3.52 3.11
CA VAL A 457 3.51 3.70 3.99
C VAL A 457 3.86 3.30 5.43
N PRO A 458 3.51 4.09 6.46
CA PRO A 458 3.94 3.80 7.82
C PRO A 458 3.20 2.62 8.46
N LEU A 459 3.86 1.96 9.42
CA LEU A 459 3.31 0.91 10.26
C LEU A 459 2.77 1.51 11.56
N LEU A 460 1.46 1.74 11.61
CA LEU A 460 0.76 2.40 12.71
C LEU A 460 -0.38 1.53 13.23
N GLY A 461 -0.32 1.08 14.48
CA GLY A 461 -1.42 0.34 15.10
C GLY A 461 -1.01 -0.91 15.88
N PRO A 462 -1.95 -1.82 16.22
CA PRO A 462 -1.68 -2.95 17.09
C PRO A 462 -0.65 -3.98 16.53
N VAL A 463 -0.25 -4.96 17.34
CA VAL A 463 0.59 -6.08 16.90
C VAL A 463 -0.22 -7.38 16.97
N PRO A 464 -0.56 -8.00 15.82
CA PRO A 464 -1.15 -9.34 15.74
C PRO A 464 -0.38 -10.35 16.58
N GLY A 465 -1.11 -11.10 17.42
CA GLY A 465 -0.53 -12.11 18.32
C GLY A 465 0.06 -11.56 19.63
N ALA A 466 0.19 -10.25 19.79
CA ALA A 466 0.72 -9.59 20.99
C ALA A 466 -0.27 -8.53 21.53
N ARG A 467 -1.30 -8.96 22.27
CA ARG A 467 -2.37 -8.05 22.72
C ARG A 467 -1.79 -6.95 23.63
N GLY A 468 -2.12 -5.70 23.33
CA GLY A 468 -1.60 -4.54 24.05
C GLY A 468 -0.24 -4.06 23.55
N ALA A 469 0.35 -4.66 22.52
CA ALA A 469 1.50 -4.10 21.81
C ALA A 469 1.05 -3.35 20.54
N PHE A 470 1.73 -2.25 20.22
CA PHE A 470 1.44 -1.36 19.08
C PHE A 470 2.73 -0.93 18.39
N LEU A 471 2.69 -0.63 17.09
CA LEU A 471 3.77 -0.05 16.28
C LEU A 471 3.50 1.42 15.97
N CYS A 472 4.57 2.21 15.98
CA CYS A 472 4.62 3.57 15.44
C CYS A 472 5.96 3.73 14.70
N GLY A 473 6.05 3.25 13.47
CA GLY A 473 7.30 3.20 12.71
C GLY A 473 7.11 3.17 11.20
N GLY A 474 8.19 3.03 10.42
CA GLY A 474 8.12 3.05 8.96
C GLY A 474 7.87 4.44 8.36
N LEU A 475 8.21 5.51 9.07
CA LEU A 475 7.90 6.91 8.70
C LEU A 475 9.02 7.55 7.84
N ALA A 476 9.40 6.91 6.74
CA ALA A 476 10.58 7.27 5.95
C ALA A 476 10.50 8.64 5.27
N GLY A 477 11.47 9.53 5.51
CA GLY A 477 11.51 10.86 4.88
C GLY A 477 10.38 11.83 5.21
N TYR A 478 9.44 11.40 6.04
CA TYR A 478 8.35 12.22 6.55
C TYR A 478 8.13 12.04 8.06
N GLY A 479 9.06 11.40 8.78
CA GLY A 479 8.93 11.13 10.22
C GLY A 479 8.65 12.35 11.08
N LEU A 480 9.28 13.50 10.79
CA LEU A 480 9.00 14.75 11.49
C LEU A 480 7.57 15.24 11.20
N MET A 481 7.22 15.34 9.92
CA MET A 481 5.91 15.88 9.50
C MET A 481 4.74 14.96 9.85
N ALA A 482 4.94 13.64 9.93
CA ALA A 482 3.90 12.66 10.21
C ALA A 482 3.73 12.33 11.70
N ALA A 483 4.68 12.72 12.55
CA ALA A 483 4.76 12.29 13.95
C ALA A 483 3.46 12.54 14.73
N HIS A 484 2.86 13.72 14.57
CA HIS A 484 1.65 14.11 15.29
C HIS A 484 0.47 13.19 14.94
N ALA A 485 0.12 13.06 13.66
CA ALA A 485 -1.00 12.20 13.27
C ALA A 485 -0.70 10.71 13.51
N ALA A 486 0.54 10.26 13.32
CA ALA A 486 0.96 8.90 13.65
C ALA A 486 0.78 8.59 15.15
N GLY A 487 1.20 9.51 16.01
CA GLY A 487 1.00 9.42 17.46
C GLY A 487 -0.47 9.44 17.85
N GLU A 488 -1.27 10.31 17.23
CA GLU A 488 -2.72 10.38 17.44
C GLU A 488 -3.42 9.06 17.11
N LEU A 489 -3.09 8.46 15.96
CA LEU A 489 -3.66 7.19 15.51
C LEU A 489 -3.29 6.03 16.43
N VAL A 490 -2.00 5.92 16.80
CA VAL A 490 -1.55 4.85 17.68
C VAL A 490 -2.14 4.98 19.08
N ALA A 491 -2.30 6.21 19.59
CA ALA A 491 -2.98 6.46 20.86
C ALA A 491 -4.46 6.05 20.81
N ALA A 492 -5.17 6.39 19.74
CA ALA A 492 -6.55 5.96 19.54
C ALA A 492 -6.67 4.42 19.52
N HIS A 493 -5.79 3.73 18.80
CA HIS A 493 -5.72 2.27 18.84
C HIS A 493 -5.44 1.70 20.23
N ALA A 494 -4.51 2.30 20.96
CA ALA A 494 -4.10 1.84 22.28
C ALA A 494 -5.20 1.97 23.34
N LEU A 495 -6.07 2.96 23.18
CA LEU A 495 -7.17 3.25 24.10
C LEU A 495 -8.51 2.66 23.64
N GLY A 496 -8.62 2.26 22.37
CA GLY A 496 -9.87 1.74 21.79
C GLY A 496 -10.86 2.85 21.43
N ASP A 497 -10.35 4.06 21.14
CA ASP A 497 -11.16 5.21 20.73
C ASP A 497 -11.59 5.11 19.26
N GLU A 498 -12.55 5.94 18.85
CA GLU A 498 -12.82 6.17 17.42
C GLU A 498 -11.58 6.72 16.70
N LEU A 499 -11.30 6.16 15.53
CA LEU A 499 -10.22 6.62 14.66
C LEU A 499 -10.62 7.94 13.97
N PRO A 500 -9.73 8.95 13.89
CA PRO A 500 -10.01 10.24 13.26
C PRO A 500 -10.62 10.13 11.84
N CYS A 501 -11.53 11.03 11.45
CA CYS A 501 -12.30 10.90 10.20
C CYS A 501 -11.46 10.85 8.90
N ALA A 502 -10.28 11.49 8.88
CA ALA A 502 -9.31 11.42 7.78
C ALA A 502 -8.56 10.07 7.71
N SER A 503 -8.86 9.14 8.63
CA SER A 503 -8.29 7.79 8.73
C SER A 503 -9.32 6.67 8.53
N ARG A 504 -10.56 7.00 8.10
CA ARG A 504 -11.56 5.99 7.71
C ARG A 504 -11.18 5.24 6.43
N ALA A 505 -10.38 5.86 5.56
CA ALA A 505 -9.47 5.15 4.66
C ALA A 505 -8.22 4.81 5.48
N SER A 506 -8.26 3.70 6.21
CA SER A 506 -7.21 3.33 7.14
C SER A 506 -5.86 3.18 6.43
N LEU A 507 -4.92 4.08 6.70
CA LEU A 507 -3.50 3.69 6.78
C LEU A 507 -3.45 2.53 7.77
N ARG A 508 -3.10 1.35 7.26
CA ARG A 508 -3.40 0.04 7.83
C ARG A 508 -3.01 -0.07 9.31
N ALA A 509 -3.97 0.25 10.15
CA ALA A 509 -4.12 -0.18 11.51
C ALA A 509 -3.88 -1.69 11.59
N ALA A 510 -2.74 -2.11 12.14
CA ALA A 510 -2.46 -3.51 12.34
C ALA A 510 -3.29 -4.10 13.52
N ALA A 511 -4.61 -4.24 13.39
CA ALA A 511 -5.42 -5.38 13.87
C ALA A 511 -6.92 -5.03 13.89
N PRO A 512 -7.80 -6.03 13.99
CA PRO A 512 -7.96 -7.17 13.11
C PRO A 512 -9.34 -7.04 12.46
N ALA A 513 -9.41 -6.65 11.19
CA ALA A 513 -10.54 -7.07 10.39
C ALA A 513 -10.34 -8.58 10.16
N ARG A 514 -11.01 -9.39 10.97
CA ARG A 514 -11.19 -10.83 10.72
C ARG A 514 -11.89 -10.99 9.39
N VAL A 515 -11.10 -11.02 8.33
CA VAL A 515 -11.49 -11.38 6.99
C VAL A 515 -10.19 -11.75 6.26
N ALA A 516 -10.00 -13.07 6.13
CA ALA A 516 -8.95 -13.80 5.44
C ALA A 516 -8.15 -13.06 4.33
N SER A 517 -6.93 -12.60 4.64
CA SER A 517 -5.83 -12.59 3.66
C SER A 517 -5.13 -13.95 3.72
N ARG A 518 -5.80 -14.96 3.15
CA ARG A 518 -5.07 -16.14 2.66
C ARG A 518 -4.08 -15.58 1.64
N ALA A 519 -2.80 -15.81 1.90
CA ALA A 519 -1.74 -15.46 0.98
C ALA A 519 -2.16 -15.81 -0.46
N LEU A 520 -2.08 -14.84 -1.37
CA LEU A 520 -1.73 -15.13 -2.76
C LEU A 520 -0.25 -15.56 -2.78
N ALA A 521 0.08 -16.61 -2.02
CA ALA A 521 1.01 -17.57 -2.56
C ALA A 521 0.32 -18.07 -3.82
N THR A 522 1.00 -18.10 -4.96
CA THR A 522 0.62 -18.97 -6.07
C THR A 522 0.34 -20.33 -5.41
N PRO A 523 -0.93 -20.76 -5.31
CA PRO A 523 -1.19 -22.03 -4.69
C PRO A 523 -0.44 -23.04 -5.56
N SER A 524 0.33 -23.91 -4.92
CA SER A 524 0.89 -25.09 -5.58
C SER A 524 -0.23 -26.11 -5.90
N GLY A 525 -1.37 -25.61 -6.39
CA GLY A 525 -2.63 -26.28 -6.66
C GLY A 525 -3.55 -25.37 -7.49
N THR A 526 -4.36 -25.99 -8.35
CA THR A 526 -5.27 -25.35 -9.32
C THR A 526 -6.27 -24.41 -8.63
N MET A 527 -6.15 -23.09 -8.87
CA MET A 527 -7.01 -22.06 -8.25
C MET A 527 -8.44 -22.05 -8.79
N PHE A 528 -8.62 -22.21 -10.11
CA PHE A 528 -9.89 -22.03 -10.79
C PHE A 528 -10.54 -23.37 -11.15
N THR A 529 -11.18 -24.03 -10.18
CA THR A 529 -12.02 -25.20 -10.45
C THR A 529 -13.38 -25.01 -9.78
N GLY A 530 -14.37 -25.80 -10.18
CA GLY A 530 -15.67 -25.76 -9.54
C GLY A 530 -16.56 -24.61 -10.00
N VAL A 531 -17.31 -23.99 -9.09
CA VAL A 531 -18.37 -23.04 -9.42
C VAL A 531 -18.01 -21.63 -8.96
N TRP A 532 -17.93 -20.70 -9.91
CA TRP A 532 -17.61 -19.30 -9.71
C TRP A 532 -18.77 -18.41 -10.17
N PRO A 533 -19.81 -18.20 -9.34
CA PRO A 533 -20.94 -17.36 -9.70
C PRO A 533 -20.50 -15.95 -10.08
N ILE A 534 -21.08 -15.42 -11.16
CA ILE A 534 -20.92 -14.01 -11.53
C ILE A 534 -22.05 -13.21 -10.88
N MET A 535 -21.69 -12.33 -9.96
CA MET A 535 -22.64 -11.60 -9.12
C MET A 535 -23.28 -10.45 -9.88
N ALA A 536 -24.62 -10.36 -9.83
CA ALA A 536 -25.33 -9.17 -10.27
C ALA A 536 -25.19 -8.05 -9.24
N THR A 537 -25.00 -6.81 -9.68
CA THR A 537 -24.77 -5.65 -8.80
C THR A 537 -26.10 -5.10 -8.27
N PRO A 538 -26.40 -5.20 -6.96
CA PRO A 538 -27.68 -4.78 -6.41
C PRO A 538 -27.80 -3.25 -6.39
N PHE A 539 -28.93 -2.73 -6.86
CA PHE A 539 -29.25 -1.31 -6.78
C PHE A 539 -30.56 -1.10 -6.02
N ARG A 540 -30.62 0.00 -5.29
CA ARG A 540 -31.87 0.52 -4.74
C ARG A 540 -32.73 1.12 -5.87
N PRO A 541 -34.03 1.37 -5.63
CA PRO A 541 -34.92 1.98 -6.63
C PRO A 541 -34.48 3.37 -7.12
N ASP A 542 -33.67 4.09 -6.34
CA ASP A 542 -33.05 5.37 -6.71
C ASP A 542 -31.73 5.21 -7.50
N GLU A 543 -31.44 3.98 -7.94
CA GLU A 543 -30.23 3.56 -8.63
C GLU A 543 -28.95 3.59 -7.77
N SER A 544 -28.98 3.94 -6.47
CA SER A 544 -27.79 3.86 -5.60
C SER A 544 -27.38 2.40 -5.32
N LEU A 545 -26.09 2.16 -5.03
CA LEU A 545 -25.59 0.81 -4.71
C LEU A 545 -26.19 0.26 -3.40
N ASP A 546 -26.73 -0.96 -3.46
CA ASP A 546 -27.12 -1.74 -2.28
C ASP A 546 -25.98 -2.68 -1.85
N LEU A 547 -24.97 -2.11 -1.19
CA LEU A 547 -23.78 -2.83 -0.73
C LEU A 547 -24.09 -3.85 0.36
N GLU A 548 -25.13 -3.64 1.17
CA GLU A 548 -25.55 -4.59 2.20
C GLU A 548 -26.17 -5.84 1.56
N GLY A 549 -27.10 -5.65 0.61
CA GLY A 549 -27.64 -6.75 -0.19
C GLY A 549 -26.55 -7.46 -0.99
N PHE A 550 -25.55 -6.72 -1.47
CA PHE A 550 -24.41 -7.31 -2.19
C PHE A 550 -23.55 -8.20 -1.29
N ALA A 551 -23.16 -7.71 -0.11
CA ALA A 551 -22.39 -8.46 0.87
C ALA A 551 -23.15 -9.74 1.30
N LYS A 552 -24.47 -9.62 1.52
CA LYS A 552 -25.35 -10.77 1.82
C LYS A 552 -25.35 -11.80 0.69
N ALA A 553 -25.45 -11.35 -0.57
CA ALA A 553 -25.41 -12.24 -1.72
C ALA A 553 -24.05 -12.97 -1.84
N VAL A 554 -22.94 -12.28 -1.62
CA VAL A 554 -21.59 -12.88 -1.63
C VAL A 554 -21.44 -13.93 -0.53
N ALA A 555 -21.85 -13.62 0.70
CA ALA A 555 -21.83 -14.56 1.81
C ALA A 555 -22.70 -15.81 1.53
N PHE A 556 -23.88 -15.60 0.94
CA PHE A 556 -24.76 -16.68 0.54
C PHE A 556 -24.11 -17.62 -0.49
N MET A 557 -23.42 -17.10 -1.50
CA MET A 557 -22.74 -17.95 -2.49
C MET A 557 -21.67 -18.83 -1.85
N ALA A 558 -20.94 -18.29 -0.87
CA ALA A 558 -19.95 -19.05 -0.13
C ALA A 558 -20.59 -20.14 0.74
N GLU A 559 -21.71 -19.86 1.39
CA GLU A 559 -22.51 -20.83 2.15
C GLU A 559 -23.09 -21.94 1.23
N ALA A 560 -23.54 -21.55 0.04
CA ALA A 560 -24.06 -22.44 -1.00
C ALA A 560 -22.99 -23.31 -1.68
N GLY A 561 -21.73 -23.21 -1.26
CA GLY A 561 -20.66 -24.11 -1.69
C GLY A 561 -19.91 -23.68 -2.96
N ALA A 562 -20.06 -22.44 -3.44
CA ALA A 562 -19.29 -21.94 -4.59
C ALA A 562 -17.77 -21.89 -4.31
N ASP A 563 -16.90 -22.08 -5.28
CA ASP A 563 -15.45 -22.14 -5.04
C ASP A 563 -14.78 -20.76 -4.95
N GLY A 564 -15.46 -19.74 -5.45
CA GLY A 564 -15.14 -18.31 -5.37
C GLY A 564 -16.32 -17.52 -5.92
N CYS A 565 -16.17 -16.22 -6.18
CA CYS A 565 -17.13 -15.52 -7.02
C CYS A 565 -16.46 -14.47 -7.91
N THR A 566 -17.11 -14.17 -9.03
CA THR A 566 -16.69 -13.13 -9.95
C THR A 566 -17.65 -11.95 -9.84
N ILE A 567 -17.12 -10.73 -9.74
CA ILE A 567 -17.92 -9.51 -9.66
C ILE A 567 -17.64 -8.58 -10.85
N ALA A 568 -18.45 -7.54 -11.01
CA ALA A 568 -18.40 -6.64 -12.16
C ALA A 568 -18.61 -7.39 -13.49
N GLY A 569 -17.88 -7.05 -14.55
CA GLY A 569 -18.11 -7.57 -15.90
C GLY A 569 -19.49 -7.19 -16.46
N VAL A 570 -19.92 -7.86 -17.52
CA VAL A 570 -21.20 -7.56 -18.18
C VAL A 570 -22.40 -7.83 -17.25
N LEU A 571 -22.38 -8.95 -16.53
CA LEU A 571 -23.47 -9.34 -15.64
C LEU A 571 -23.54 -8.51 -14.35
N GLY A 572 -22.40 -8.04 -13.85
CA GLY A 572 -22.32 -7.08 -12.75
C GLY A 572 -22.56 -5.63 -13.20
N GLU A 573 -23.07 -5.40 -14.41
CA GLU A 573 -23.41 -4.07 -14.93
C GLU A 573 -22.22 -3.08 -14.85
N SER A 574 -21.00 -3.57 -15.03
CA SER A 574 -19.78 -2.78 -14.82
C SER A 574 -19.64 -1.55 -15.72
N ASN A 575 -20.35 -1.51 -16.85
CA ASN A 575 -20.45 -0.36 -17.75
C ASN A 575 -21.47 0.70 -17.27
N ARG A 576 -22.14 0.45 -16.13
CA ARG A 576 -23.09 1.36 -15.47
C ARG A 576 -22.59 1.81 -14.09
N LEU A 577 -21.34 1.51 -13.77
CA LEU A 577 -20.67 1.90 -12.52
C LEU A 577 -19.62 2.96 -12.81
N THR A 578 -19.54 3.95 -11.92
CA THR A 578 -18.34 4.78 -11.80
C THR A 578 -17.19 3.98 -11.17
N ASP A 579 -15.96 4.48 -11.25
CA ASP A 579 -14.81 3.81 -10.64
C ASP A 579 -14.86 3.82 -9.11
N ALA A 580 -15.39 4.89 -8.50
CA ALA A 580 -15.62 4.92 -7.05
C ALA A 580 -16.67 3.88 -6.60
N GLU A 581 -17.74 3.72 -7.37
CA GLU A 581 -18.74 2.66 -7.14
C GLU A 581 -18.17 1.26 -7.33
N ARG A 582 -17.31 1.09 -8.34
CA ARG A 582 -16.57 -0.15 -8.58
C ARG A 582 -15.69 -0.48 -7.38
N ALA A 583 -14.92 0.48 -6.88
CA ALA A 583 -14.07 0.31 -5.71
C ALA A 583 -14.88 -0.11 -4.47
N ALA A 584 -15.94 0.63 -4.14
CA ALA A 584 -16.81 0.31 -3.02
C ALA A 584 -17.46 -1.08 -3.12
N MET A 585 -17.81 -1.50 -4.34
CA MET A 585 -18.34 -2.84 -4.61
C MET A 585 -17.26 -3.93 -4.41
N ILE A 586 -16.03 -3.70 -4.87
CA ILE A 586 -14.91 -4.64 -4.67
C ILE A 586 -14.62 -4.80 -3.17
N GLU A 587 -14.51 -3.70 -2.43
CA GLU A 587 -14.29 -3.71 -0.99
C GLU A 587 -15.38 -4.48 -0.25
N ALA A 588 -16.66 -4.23 -0.59
CA ALA A 588 -17.79 -4.93 0.02
C ALA A 588 -17.76 -6.44 -0.26
N ALA A 589 -17.43 -6.86 -1.48
CA ALA A 589 -17.30 -8.27 -1.84
C ALA A 589 -16.14 -8.94 -1.10
N VAL A 590 -14.97 -8.32 -1.08
CA VAL A 590 -13.78 -8.86 -0.40
C VAL A 590 -14.03 -8.98 1.10
N ALA A 591 -14.63 -7.96 1.71
CA ALA A 591 -15.01 -7.98 3.13
C ALA A 591 -16.07 -9.05 3.44
N ALA A 592 -17.07 -9.26 2.56
CA ALA A 592 -18.07 -10.30 2.76
C ALA A 592 -17.47 -11.71 2.61
N ALA A 593 -16.70 -11.92 1.54
CA ALA A 593 -16.09 -13.20 1.19
C ALA A 593 -15.19 -13.73 2.30
N ALA A 594 -14.40 -12.84 2.87
CA ALA A 594 -13.44 -13.23 3.86
C ALA A 594 -14.11 -13.51 5.24
N GLY A 595 -15.39 -13.17 5.41
CA GLY A 595 -16.24 -13.47 6.57
C GLY A 595 -16.96 -14.81 6.47
N ALA A 596 -16.88 -15.48 5.31
CA ALA A 596 -17.57 -16.73 5.00
C ALA A 596 -17.04 -17.97 5.77
N GLY A 597 -16.10 -17.81 6.71
CA GLY A 597 -15.56 -18.92 7.52
C GLY A 597 -14.68 -19.91 6.75
N ARG A 598 -14.50 -19.71 5.44
CA ARG A 598 -13.59 -20.47 4.57
C ARG A 598 -12.97 -19.56 3.52
N PRO A 599 -11.86 -19.97 2.89
CA PRO A 599 -11.33 -19.26 1.74
C PRO A 599 -12.36 -19.15 0.62
N PHE A 600 -12.65 -17.93 0.20
CA PHE A 600 -13.59 -17.62 -0.87
C PHE A 600 -13.00 -16.49 -1.73
N PRO A 601 -12.19 -16.82 -2.76
CA PRO A 601 -11.52 -15.83 -3.59
C PRO A 601 -12.51 -14.99 -4.42
N ILE A 602 -12.21 -13.69 -4.56
CA ILE A 602 -12.94 -12.76 -5.42
C ILE A 602 -12.17 -12.56 -6.73
N CYS A 603 -12.81 -12.83 -7.86
CA CYS A 603 -12.35 -12.44 -9.19
C CYS A 603 -13.08 -11.17 -9.64
N VAL A 604 -12.38 -10.17 -10.18
CA VAL A 604 -12.99 -8.89 -10.60
C VAL A 604 -12.92 -8.74 -12.11
N GLY A 605 -14.06 -8.49 -12.77
CA GLY A 605 -14.08 -8.12 -14.17
C GLY A 605 -13.55 -6.70 -14.41
N THR A 606 -12.42 -6.58 -15.11
CA THR A 606 -11.69 -5.31 -15.31
C THR A 606 -11.52 -4.92 -16.78
N SER A 607 -12.23 -5.60 -17.68
CA SER A 607 -12.23 -5.31 -19.12
C SER A 607 -12.63 -3.86 -19.42
N HIS A 608 -11.82 -3.20 -20.26
CA HIS A 608 -12.11 -1.91 -20.87
C HIS A 608 -11.72 -1.95 -22.35
N ALA A 609 -12.25 -1.04 -23.17
CA ALA A 609 -11.89 -0.94 -24.58
C ALA A 609 -10.41 -0.53 -24.81
N GLY A 610 -9.75 0.00 -23.78
CA GLY A 610 -8.37 0.46 -23.84
C GLY A 610 -7.47 -0.35 -22.91
N THR A 611 -6.35 -0.85 -23.42
CA THR A 611 -5.43 -1.73 -22.67
C THR A 611 -4.92 -1.08 -21.37
N HIS A 612 -4.52 0.20 -21.41
CA HIS A 612 -4.05 0.89 -20.20
C HIS A 612 -5.15 1.05 -19.15
N ALA A 613 -6.41 1.26 -19.57
CA ALA A 613 -7.53 1.32 -18.65
C ALA A 613 -7.84 -0.05 -18.05
N THR A 614 -7.75 -1.13 -18.84
CA THR A 614 -7.83 -2.50 -18.30
C THR A 614 -6.74 -2.75 -17.27
N VAL A 615 -5.49 -2.33 -17.52
CA VAL A 615 -4.38 -2.44 -16.56
C VAL A 615 -4.69 -1.66 -15.28
N ALA A 616 -5.09 -0.38 -15.39
CA ALA A 616 -5.40 0.45 -14.23
C ALA A 616 -6.56 -0.13 -13.38
N LEU A 617 -7.62 -0.61 -14.02
CA LEU A 617 -8.74 -1.28 -13.33
C LEU A 617 -8.30 -2.60 -12.68
N SER A 618 -7.34 -3.31 -13.28
CA SER A 618 -6.79 -4.56 -12.74
C SER A 618 -5.87 -4.31 -11.55
N GLN A 619 -5.09 -3.24 -11.58
CA GLN A 619 -4.31 -2.76 -10.44
C GLN A 619 -5.23 -2.32 -9.29
N MET A 620 -6.26 -1.52 -9.57
CA MET A 620 -7.28 -1.17 -8.57
C MET A 620 -7.91 -2.41 -7.94
N ALA A 621 -8.32 -3.40 -8.75
CA ALA A 621 -8.90 -4.63 -8.23
C ALA A 621 -7.92 -5.39 -7.31
N ARG A 622 -6.65 -5.54 -7.72
CA ARG A 622 -5.59 -6.14 -6.90
C ARG A 622 -5.43 -5.40 -5.58
N ASP A 623 -5.31 -4.08 -5.63
CA ASP A 623 -5.01 -3.24 -4.47
C ASP A 623 -6.16 -3.28 -3.45
N LEU A 624 -7.39 -3.47 -3.93
CA LEU A 624 -8.60 -3.67 -3.12
C LEU A 624 -8.82 -5.13 -2.67
N GLY A 625 -7.88 -6.04 -2.94
CA GLY A 625 -7.87 -7.41 -2.43
C GLY A 625 -8.52 -8.46 -3.34
N ALA A 626 -8.71 -8.18 -4.63
CA ALA A 626 -9.09 -9.19 -5.59
C ALA A 626 -8.05 -10.32 -5.64
N ALA A 627 -8.52 -11.57 -5.63
CA ALA A 627 -7.66 -12.73 -5.78
C ALA A 627 -7.25 -12.97 -7.25
N ALA A 628 -8.03 -12.41 -8.18
CA ALA A 628 -7.81 -12.51 -9.61
C ALA A 628 -8.57 -11.43 -10.38
N VAL A 629 -8.25 -11.27 -11.65
CA VAL A 629 -9.01 -10.42 -12.57
C VAL A 629 -9.50 -11.21 -13.77
N MET A 630 -10.66 -10.83 -14.30
CA MET A 630 -11.20 -11.36 -15.54
C MET A 630 -11.17 -10.28 -16.60
N VAL A 631 -10.50 -10.57 -17.72
CA VAL A 631 -10.31 -9.62 -18.82
C VAL A 631 -10.69 -10.22 -20.17
N THR A 632 -11.21 -9.37 -21.05
CA THR A 632 -11.50 -9.70 -22.44
C THR A 632 -11.31 -8.45 -23.31
N PRO A 633 -10.76 -8.58 -24.53
CA PRO A 633 -10.73 -7.50 -25.50
C PRO A 633 -12.12 -7.27 -26.12
N THR A 634 -12.37 -6.05 -26.60
CA THR A 634 -13.57 -5.69 -27.36
C THR A 634 -13.25 -5.50 -28.84
N LYS A 635 -14.25 -5.69 -29.72
CA LYS A 635 -14.09 -5.50 -31.15
C LYS A 635 -13.73 -4.05 -31.47
N GLU A 636 -12.67 -3.89 -32.25
CA GLU A 636 -12.26 -2.61 -32.83
C GLU A 636 -12.81 -2.42 -34.25
N ALA A 637 -12.80 -1.16 -34.72
CA ALA A 637 -13.14 -0.84 -36.11
C ALA A 637 -12.13 -1.46 -37.08
N ALA A 638 -10.85 -1.47 -36.71
CA ALA A 638 -9.80 -2.17 -37.44
C ALA A 638 -9.83 -3.67 -37.10
N PRO A 639 -9.58 -4.57 -38.06
CA PRO A 639 -9.43 -5.99 -37.79
C PRO A 639 -8.34 -6.25 -36.74
N GLN A 640 -8.69 -6.96 -35.67
CA GLN A 640 -7.75 -7.38 -34.64
C GLN A 640 -7.10 -8.69 -35.07
N SER A 641 -5.78 -8.66 -35.26
CA SER A 641 -5.00 -9.87 -35.53
C SER A 641 -4.79 -10.67 -34.25
N ASP A 642 -4.54 -11.98 -34.39
CA ASP A 642 -4.13 -12.84 -33.29
C ASP A 642 -2.92 -12.30 -32.50
N ALA A 643 -1.98 -11.64 -33.18
CA ALA A 643 -0.82 -11.00 -32.53
C ALA A 643 -1.24 -9.82 -31.66
N ALA A 644 -2.21 -9.01 -32.11
CA ALA A 644 -2.74 -7.89 -31.34
C ALA A 644 -3.53 -8.38 -30.11
N LEU A 645 -4.32 -9.44 -30.26
CA LEU A 645 -5.05 -10.05 -29.14
C LEU A 645 -4.09 -10.65 -28.12
N HIS A 646 -3.03 -11.33 -28.57
CA HIS A 646 -1.97 -11.81 -27.68
C HIS A 646 -1.28 -10.67 -26.93
N ALA A 647 -0.87 -9.61 -27.65
CA ALA A 647 -0.22 -8.44 -27.05
C ALA A 647 -1.09 -7.74 -26.01
N TYR A 648 -2.42 -7.72 -26.18
CA TYR A 648 -3.36 -7.22 -25.18
C TYR A 648 -3.23 -7.99 -23.86
N PHE A 649 -3.28 -9.33 -23.88
CA PHE A 649 -3.16 -10.14 -22.66
C PHE A 649 -1.76 -10.03 -22.05
N ALA A 650 -0.71 -9.96 -22.87
CA ALA A 650 0.66 -9.75 -22.41
C ALA A 650 0.79 -8.42 -21.64
N ALA A 651 0.27 -7.32 -22.20
CA ALA A 651 0.29 -6.02 -21.55
C ALA A 651 -0.47 -5.99 -20.22
N VAL A 652 -1.59 -6.71 -20.12
CA VAL A 652 -2.32 -6.86 -18.84
C VAL A 652 -1.51 -7.67 -17.83
N ALA A 653 -0.87 -8.76 -18.26
CA ALA A 653 -0.01 -9.57 -17.41
C ALA A 653 1.21 -8.78 -16.90
N ASP A 654 1.87 -8.03 -17.77
CA ASP A 654 3.03 -7.20 -17.45
C ASP A 654 2.66 -6.04 -16.50
N GLY A 655 1.48 -5.44 -16.69
CA GLY A 655 0.99 -4.37 -15.84
C GLY A 655 0.54 -4.82 -14.45
N CYS A 656 0.27 -6.12 -14.27
CA CYS A 656 -0.21 -6.72 -13.03
C CYS A 656 0.57 -8.00 -12.68
N PRO A 657 1.89 -7.92 -12.43
CA PRO A 657 2.72 -9.10 -12.19
C PRO A 657 2.22 -9.85 -10.96
N GLY A 658 2.13 -11.19 -11.09
CA GLY A 658 1.68 -12.08 -10.02
C GLY A 658 0.17 -12.17 -9.79
N LEU A 659 -0.65 -11.35 -10.47
CA LEU A 659 -2.11 -11.41 -10.37
C LEU A 659 -2.69 -12.44 -11.37
N PRO A 660 -3.41 -13.48 -10.92
CA PRO A 660 -4.04 -14.44 -11.83
C PRO A 660 -5.07 -13.78 -12.75
N ILE A 661 -4.99 -14.11 -14.04
CA ILE A 661 -5.88 -13.62 -15.10
C ILE A 661 -6.80 -14.76 -15.55
N VAL A 662 -8.09 -14.47 -15.54
CA VAL A 662 -9.12 -15.23 -16.27
C VAL A 662 -9.30 -14.57 -17.64
N LEU A 663 -8.87 -15.26 -18.69
CA LEU A 663 -9.13 -14.84 -20.07
C LEU A 663 -10.58 -15.19 -20.40
N GLN A 664 -11.40 -14.20 -20.75
CA GLN A 664 -12.78 -14.45 -21.16
C GLN A 664 -12.93 -14.47 -22.69
N ASP A 665 -13.40 -15.60 -23.24
CA ASP A 665 -13.73 -15.80 -24.66
C ASP A 665 -15.26 -15.73 -24.86
N HIS A 666 -15.81 -14.51 -24.96
CA HIS A 666 -17.26 -14.28 -25.08
C HIS A 666 -17.68 -13.45 -26.30
N PRO A 667 -17.58 -14.00 -27.53
CA PRO A 667 -17.85 -13.28 -28.78
C PRO A 667 -19.26 -12.68 -28.87
N ALA A 668 -20.25 -13.27 -28.21
CA ALA A 668 -21.63 -12.75 -28.24
C ALA A 668 -21.71 -11.31 -27.72
N SER A 669 -20.90 -10.96 -26.72
CA SER A 669 -20.84 -9.60 -26.16
C SER A 669 -19.70 -8.75 -26.72
N THR A 670 -18.55 -9.36 -27.03
CA THR A 670 -17.35 -8.61 -27.43
C THR A 670 -17.18 -8.49 -28.94
N GLN A 671 -17.83 -9.36 -29.71
CA GLN A 671 -17.64 -9.54 -31.15
C GLN A 671 -16.18 -9.88 -31.55
N VAL A 672 -15.37 -10.31 -30.58
CA VAL A 672 -14.00 -10.82 -30.79
C VAL A 672 -14.06 -12.35 -30.80
N PHE A 673 -13.45 -12.96 -31.80
CA PHE A 673 -13.38 -14.41 -31.95
C PHE A 673 -11.93 -14.87 -31.81
N MET A 674 -11.65 -15.72 -30.82
CA MET A 674 -10.33 -16.29 -30.59
C MET A 674 -10.35 -17.78 -30.97
N SER A 675 -9.37 -18.23 -31.77
CA SER A 675 -9.19 -19.64 -32.12
C SER A 675 -8.70 -20.45 -30.91
N ALA A 676 -8.89 -21.77 -30.91
CA ALA A 676 -8.32 -22.64 -29.89
C ALA A 676 -6.78 -22.49 -29.84
N ASP A 677 -6.14 -22.41 -31.00
CA ASP A 677 -4.69 -22.23 -31.13
C ASP A 677 -4.20 -20.93 -30.48
N LEU A 678 -4.93 -19.82 -30.67
CA LEU A 678 -4.61 -18.55 -30.03
C LEU A 678 -4.74 -18.65 -28.51
N LEU A 679 -5.81 -19.25 -28.01
CA LEU A 679 -6.04 -19.44 -26.57
C LEU A 679 -4.93 -20.30 -25.93
N VAL A 680 -4.57 -21.40 -26.60
CA VAL A 680 -3.49 -22.29 -26.18
C VAL A 680 -2.17 -21.53 -26.16
N ARG A 681 -1.85 -20.77 -27.22
CA ARG A 681 -0.64 -19.96 -27.29
C ARG A 681 -0.57 -18.94 -26.16
N ILE A 682 -1.64 -18.19 -25.91
CA ILE A 682 -1.69 -17.22 -24.79
C ILE A 682 -1.41 -17.93 -23.45
N CYS A 683 -2.01 -19.09 -23.20
CA CYS A 683 -1.78 -19.83 -21.96
C CYS A 683 -0.37 -20.45 -21.87
N ALA A 684 0.25 -20.77 -23.02
CA ALA A 684 1.61 -21.28 -23.10
C ALA A 684 2.66 -20.17 -22.90
N ASP A 685 2.37 -18.95 -23.35
CA ASP A 685 3.31 -17.84 -23.30
C ASP A 685 3.19 -17.02 -22.00
N LEU A 686 1.99 -16.94 -21.41
CA LEU A 686 1.71 -16.05 -20.27
C LEU A 686 1.34 -16.83 -19.00
N ALA A 687 2.29 -16.94 -18.06
CA ALA A 687 2.08 -17.64 -16.79
C ALA A 687 0.99 -17.03 -15.90
N SER A 688 0.68 -15.73 -16.07
CA SER A 688 -0.41 -15.07 -15.35
C SER A 688 -1.80 -15.52 -15.81
N VAL A 689 -1.95 -16.07 -17.03
CA VAL A 689 -3.23 -16.60 -17.51
C VAL A 689 -3.46 -17.99 -16.93
N ARG A 690 -4.37 -18.09 -15.96
CA ARG A 690 -4.57 -19.27 -15.11
C ARG A 690 -5.94 -19.92 -15.34
N CYS A 691 -6.82 -19.29 -16.11
CA CYS A 691 -8.12 -19.84 -16.48
C CYS A 691 -8.61 -19.24 -17.80
N ILE A 692 -9.25 -20.06 -18.62
CA ILE A 692 -10.07 -19.64 -19.75
C ILE A 692 -11.53 -19.72 -19.32
N LYS A 693 -12.21 -18.56 -19.29
CA LYS A 693 -13.66 -18.52 -19.24
C LYS A 693 -14.22 -18.67 -20.65
N LEU A 694 -14.66 -19.87 -20.99
CA LEU A 694 -15.03 -20.24 -22.35
C LEU A 694 -16.53 -20.04 -22.61
N GLU A 695 -16.87 -19.14 -23.54
CA GLU A 695 -18.25 -18.79 -23.90
C GLU A 695 -18.46 -18.64 -25.41
N ALA A 696 -17.46 -19.02 -26.23
CA ALA A 696 -17.59 -19.09 -27.67
C ALA A 696 -18.21 -20.41 -28.08
N VAL A 697 -19.43 -20.36 -28.62
CA VAL A 697 -20.13 -21.54 -29.14
C VAL A 697 -19.55 -21.98 -30.49
N PRO A 698 -19.48 -23.30 -30.77
CA PRO A 698 -19.80 -24.41 -29.87
C PRO A 698 -18.68 -24.65 -28.83
N THR A 699 -19.02 -24.57 -27.54
CA THR A 699 -18.05 -24.73 -26.45
C THR A 699 -17.43 -26.14 -26.36
N PRO A 700 -18.17 -27.26 -26.55
CA PRO A 700 -17.60 -28.61 -26.37
C PRO A 700 -16.43 -28.89 -27.33
N THR A 701 -16.59 -28.54 -28.61
CA THR A 701 -15.53 -28.73 -29.63
C THR A 701 -14.27 -27.93 -29.27
N LYS A 702 -14.44 -26.71 -28.78
CA LYS A 702 -13.30 -25.85 -28.41
C LYS A 702 -12.61 -26.33 -27.12
N ILE A 703 -13.37 -26.82 -26.13
CA ILE A 703 -12.80 -27.49 -24.94
C ILE A 703 -11.91 -28.65 -25.37
N ARG A 704 -12.43 -29.55 -26.22
CA ARG A 704 -11.69 -30.72 -26.69
C ARG A 704 -10.40 -30.33 -27.40
N ALA A 705 -10.46 -29.35 -28.30
CA ALA A 705 -9.28 -28.85 -29.02
C ALA A 705 -8.21 -28.28 -28.07
N ILE A 706 -8.60 -27.49 -27.07
CA ILE A 706 -7.67 -26.94 -26.07
C ILE A 706 -7.06 -28.07 -25.23
N ARG A 707 -7.88 -29.04 -24.78
CA ARG A 707 -7.40 -30.19 -23.99
C ARG A 707 -6.41 -31.06 -24.76
N ASP A 708 -6.67 -31.35 -26.03
CA ASP A 708 -5.76 -32.12 -26.89
C ASP A 708 -4.43 -31.38 -27.09
N ALA A 709 -4.50 -30.06 -27.30
CA ALA A 709 -3.31 -29.23 -27.42
C ALA A 709 -2.49 -29.20 -26.12
N TRP A 710 -3.14 -29.02 -24.96
CA TRP A 710 -2.49 -29.04 -23.64
C TRP A 710 -1.91 -30.40 -23.25
N ALA A 711 -2.46 -31.50 -23.75
CA ALA A 711 -1.86 -32.82 -23.57
C ALA A 711 -0.48 -32.95 -24.26
N SER A 712 -0.27 -32.20 -25.35
CA SER A 712 0.99 -32.19 -26.10
C SER A 712 1.93 -31.06 -25.66
N ALA A 713 1.38 -29.91 -25.30
CA ALA A 713 2.10 -28.71 -24.89
C ALA A 713 1.36 -28.04 -23.71
N PRO A 714 1.75 -28.36 -22.46
CA PRO A 714 1.07 -27.82 -21.29
C PRO A 714 1.22 -26.28 -21.20
N PRO A 715 0.27 -25.60 -20.54
CA PRO A 715 0.34 -24.14 -20.35
C PRO A 715 1.58 -23.74 -19.52
N ALA A 716 2.07 -22.50 -19.69
CA ALA A 716 3.26 -21.98 -18.98
C ALA A 716 3.16 -22.12 -17.46
N ALA A 717 1.94 -21.91 -16.95
CA ALA A 717 1.63 -21.97 -15.54
C ALA A 717 1.52 -23.41 -14.97
N GLY A 718 1.44 -24.43 -15.84
CA GLY A 718 1.26 -25.84 -15.49
C GLY A 718 -0.14 -26.23 -14.97
N ASP A 719 -1.00 -25.26 -14.66
CA ASP A 719 -2.28 -25.46 -13.97
C ASP A 719 -3.43 -24.58 -14.51
N CYS A 720 -3.37 -24.16 -15.78
CA CYS A 720 -4.45 -23.40 -16.40
C CYS A 720 -5.71 -24.27 -16.59
N THR A 721 -6.88 -23.73 -16.25
CA THR A 721 -8.16 -24.44 -16.28
C THR A 721 -9.16 -23.85 -17.28
N ILE A 722 -10.25 -24.57 -17.52
CA ILE A 722 -11.36 -24.12 -18.36
C ILE A 722 -12.64 -24.09 -17.51
N LEU A 723 -13.22 -22.91 -17.32
CA LEU A 723 -14.54 -22.75 -16.71
C LEU A 723 -15.53 -22.25 -17.76
N THR A 724 -16.66 -22.92 -17.96
CA THR A 724 -17.64 -22.49 -18.98
C THR A 724 -18.66 -21.50 -18.44
N GLY A 725 -19.11 -20.58 -19.30
CA GLY A 725 -20.09 -19.55 -18.95
C GLY A 725 -21.47 -19.80 -19.53
N LEU A 726 -22.05 -18.80 -20.21
CA LEU A 726 -23.33 -18.89 -20.94
C LEU A 726 -24.52 -19.43 -20.13
N GLY A 727 -24.61 -19.12 -18.84
CA GLY A 727 -25.71 -19.65 -18.01
C GLY A 727 -25.65 -21.17 -17.81
N ALA A 728 -24.48 -21.80 -18.05
CA ALA A 728 -24.33 -23.26 -18.07
C ALA A 728 -25.26 -23.96 -19.09
N LEU A 729 -25.63 -23.25 -20.16
CA LEU A 729 -26.53 -23.75 -21.21
C LEU A 729 -26.00 -24.99 -21.95
N TYR A 730 -24.68 -25.18 -22.00
CA TYR A 730 -24.03 -26.34 -22.63
C TYR A 730 -23.43 -27.31 -21.62
N ALA A 731 -23.75 -27.18 -20.32
CA ALA A 731 -23.08 -27.88 -19.24
C ALA A 731 -22.98 -29.40 -19.44
N GLY A 732 -24.07 -30.07 -19.87
CA GLY A 732 -24.04 -31.50 -20.15
C GLY A 732 -22.90 -31.89 -21.09
N PHE A 733 -22.77 -31.19 -22.21
CA PHE A 733 -21.75 -31.45 -23.22
C PHE A 733 -20.36 -30.94 -22.82
N ASP A 734 -20.29 -29.80 -22.12
CA ASP A 734 -19.02 -29.24 -21.64
C ASP A 734 -18.35 -30.19 -20.63
N MET A 735 -19.15 -30.85 -19.77
CA MET A 735 -18.68 -31.85 -18.81
C MET A 735 -18.13 -33.11 -19.49
N GLU A 736 -18.75 -33.59 -20.56
CA GLU A 736 -18.23 -34.72 -21.34
C GLU A 736 -16.85 -34.43 -21.96
N GLN A 737 -16.59 -33.16 -22.30
CA GLN A 737 -15.30 -32.73 -22.87
C GLN A 737 -14.28 -32.32 -21.80
N GLY A 738 -14.64 -32.41 -20.52
CA GLY A 738 -13.74 -32.17 -19.40
C GLY A 738 -13.54 -30.68 -19.09
N THR A 739 -14.61 -29.89 -19.01
CA THR A 739 -14.56 -28.60 -18.30
C THR A 739 -14.15 -28.79 -16.82
N ASP A 740 -13.45 -27.82 -16.23
CA ASP A 740 -13.09 -27.82 -14.80
C ASP A 740 -14.21 -27.26 -13.90
N GLY A 741 -15.27 -26.75 -14.52
CA GLY A 741 -16.46 -26.24 -13.85
C GLY A 741 -17.12 -25.09 -14.60
N PHE A 742 -17.72 -24.16 -13.84
CA PHE A 742 -18.60 -23.13 -14.37
C PHE A 742 -18.29 -21.76 -13.78
N MET A 743 -18.17 -20.73 -14.63
CA MET A 743 -18.11 -19.33 -14.22
C MET A 743 -19.26 -18.55 -14.86
N THR A 744 -20.41 -18.49 -14.18
CA THR A 744 -21.66 -17.98 -14.77
C THR A 744 -22.58 -17.35 -13.72
N GLY A 745 -23.54 -16.52 -14.13
CA GLY A 745 -24.44 -15.82 -13.21
C GLY A 745 -25.69 -16.60 -12.78
N PHE A 746 -25.70 -17.94 -12.89
CA PHE A 746 -26.86 -18.75 -12.50
C PHE A 746 -27.15 -18.59 -11.01
N ALA A 747 -28.39 -18.30 -10.65
CA ALA A 747 -28.74 -17.92 -9.28
C ALA A 747 -28.72 -19.10 -8.29
N PHE A 748 -28.51 -20.33 -8.75
CA PHE A 748 -28.44 -21.55 -7.94
C PHE A 748 -27.10 -22.28 -8.13
N PRO A 749 -25.99 -21.78 -7.53
CA PRO A 749 -24.68 -22.41 -7.64
C PRO A 749 -24.66 -23.86 -7.13
N GLU A 750 -25.55 -24.24 -6.22
CA GLU A 750 -25.65 -25.59 -5.65
C GLU A 750 -25.94 -26.64 -6.74
N ILE A 751 -26.77 -26.27 -7.71
CA ILE A 751 -27.14 -27.11 -8.85
C ILE A 751 -25.92 -27.35 -9.73
N LEU A 752 -25.16 -26.29 -10.03
CA LEU A 752 -23.94 -26.38 -10.82
C LEU A 752 -22.84 -27.15 -10.09
N ALA A 753 -22.75 -26.99 -8.77
CA ALA A 753 -21.78 -27.68 -7.94
C ALA A 753 -22.06 -29.18 -7.94
N ALA A 754 -23.33 -29.59 -7.84
CA ALA A 754 -23.74 -30.98 -7.94
C ALA A 754 -23.44 -31.59 -9.32
N MET A 755 -23.68 -30.85 -10.41
CA MET A 755 -23.31 -31.30 -11.76
C MET A 755 -21.80 -31.48 -11.90
N ASN A 756 -21.02 -30.48 -11.49
CA ASN A 756 -19.57 -30.52 -11.59
C ASN A 756 -18.96 -31.63 -10.72
N ALA A 757 -19.49 -31.84 -9.51
CA ALA A 757 -19.03 -32.91 -8.63
C ALA A 757 -19.24 -34.29 -9.26
N ALA A 758 -20.43 -34.55 -9.82
CA ALA A 758 -20.74 -35.80 -10.50
C ALA A 758 -19.83 -36.04 -11.72
N ALA A 759 -19.63 -35.02 -12.56
CA ALA A 759 -18.73 -35.11 -13.71
C ALA A 759 -17.27 -35.37 -13.30
N ARG A 760 -16.77 -34.70 -12.25
CA ARG A 760 -15.40 -34.90 -11.75
C ARG A 760 -15.14 -36.29 -11.18
N THR A 761 -16.18 -36.97 -10.68
CA THR A 761 -16.07 -38.38 -10.23
C THR A 761 -16.35 -39.39 -11.34
N GLY A 762 -16.57 -38.95 -12.58
CA GLY A 762 -16.86 -39.81 -13.73
C GLY A 762 -18.31 -40.29 -13.81
N ASP A 763 -19.22 -39.78 -12.97
CA ASP A 763 -20.65 -40.11 -12.99
C ASP A 763 -21.39 -39.15 -13.93
N LEU A 764 -21.14 -39.33 -15.23
CA LEU A 764 -21.75 -38.51 -16.28
C LEU A 764 -23.26 -38.73 -16.37
N ASP A 765 -23.77 -39.92 -16.05
CA ASP A 765 -25.20 -40.20 -16.01
C ASP A 765 -25.91 -39.31 -14.97
N ARG A 766 -25.36 -39.21 -13.75
CA ARG A 766 -25.89 -38.30 -12.73
C ARG A 766 -25.76 -36.85 -13.15
N ALA A 767 -24.64 -36.44 -13.72
CA ALA A 767 -24.43 -35.08 -14.21
C ALA A 767 -25.48 -34.70 -15.28
N HIS A 768 -25.77 -35.60 -16.22
CA HIS A 768 -26.77 -35.43 -17.26
C HIS A 768 -28.19 -35.43 -16.71
N ALA A 769 -28.49 -36.28 -15.73
CA ALA A 769 -29.79 -36.29 -15.07
C ALA A 769 -30.07 -34.96 -14.35
N LEU A 770 -29.08 -34.41 -13.64
CA LEU A 770 -29.16 -33.09 -13.02
C LEU A 770 -29.33 -32.00 -14.09
N TYR A 771 -28.52 -32.03 -15.14
CA TYR A 771 -28.59 -31.08 -16.25
C TYR A 771 -29.99 -31.08 -16.88
N ALA A 772 -30.53 -32.23 -17.25
CA ALA A 772 -31.88 -32.35 -17.83
C ALA A 772 -32.97 -31.85 -16.88
N ALA A 773 -32.85 -32.11 -15.58
CA ALA A 773 -33.83 -31.68 -14.58
C ALA A 773 -33.89 -30.14 -14.43
N TYR A 774 -32.75 -29.47 -14.51
CA TYR A 774 -32.65 -28.03 -14.26
C TYR A 774 -32.47 -27.17 -15.53
N LEU A 775 -32.27 -27.78 -16.70
CA LEU A 775 -32.15 -27.09 -17.98
C LEU A 775 -33.29 -26.10 -18.25
N PRO A 776 -34.58 -26.41 -17.98
CA PRO A 776 -35.65 -25.44 -18.17
C PRO A 776 -35.48 -24.14 -17.36
N LEU A 777 -34.93 -24.23 -16.15
CA LEU A 777 -34.65 -23.06 -15.30
C LEU A 777 -33.38 -22.31 -15.76
N LEU A 778 -32.32 -23.04 -16.13
CA LEU A 778 -31.09 -22.47 -16.73
C LEU A 778 -31.43 -21.63 -17.97
N VAL A 779 -32.22 -22.19 -18.89
CA VAL A 779 -32.68 -21.51 -20.11
C VAL A 779 -33.56 -20.30 -19.77
N PHE A 780 -34.48 -20.44 -18.82
CA PHE A 780 -35.36 -19.34 -18.44
C PHE A 780 -34.56 -18.14 -17.89
N GLU A 781 -33.55 -18.40 -17.06
CA GLU A 781 -32.70 -17.34 -16.51
C GLU A 781 -31.80 -16.68 -17.57
N GLN A 782 -31.41 -17.42 -18.60
CA GLN A 782 -30.50 -16.96 -19.67
C GLN A 782 -31.15 -15.99 -20.67
N GLN A 783 -32.35 -15.48 -20.38
CA GLN A 783 -32.96 -14.40 -21.17
C GLN A 783 -32.07 -13.14 -21.18
N PRO A 784 -32.08 -12.34 -22.26
CA PRO A 784 -31.23 -11.17 -22.38
C PRO A 784 -31.37 -10.16 -21.23
N GLY A 785 -30.23 -9.69 -20.72
CA GLY A 785 -30.17 -8.75 -19.60
C GLY A 785 -29.99 -9.42 -18.23
N VAL A 786 -30.19 -8.63 -17.17
CA VAL A 786 -29.91 -9.03 -15.77
C VAL A 786 -31.15 -9.01 -14.89
N ALA A 787 -32.30 -8.60 -15.42
CA ALA A 787 -33.53 -8.42 -14.65
C ALA A 787 -34.05 -9.73 -14.03
N VAL A 788 -34.03 -10.83 -14.80
CA VAL A 788 -34.47 -12.15 -14.31
C VAL A 788 -33.57 -12.63 -13.15
N ARG A 789 -32.26 -12.39 -13.25
CA ARG A 789 -31.28 -12.75 -12.20
C ARG A 789 -31.48 -11.95 -10.93
N LYS A 790 -31.69 -10.65 -11.05
CA LYS A 790 -31.98 -9.79 -9.90
C LYS A 790 -33.32 -10.14 -9.25
N GLU A 791 -34.32 -10.49 -10.05
CA GLU A 791 -35.58 -10.99 -9.50
C GLU A 791 -35.38 -12.31 -8.74
N LEU A 792 -34.56 -13.23 -9.26
CA LEU A 792 -34.17 -14.43 -8.53
C LEU A 792 -33.44 -14.11 -7.22
N TYR A 793 -32.47 -13.20 -7.22
CA TYR A 793 -31.79 -12.78 -5.99
C TYR A 793 -32.77 -12.20 -4.97
N LYS A 794 -33.77 -11.43 -5.43
CA LYS A 794 -34.84 -10.89 -4.58
C LYS A 794 -35.72 -12.01 -4.02
N LEU A 795 -36.14 -12.98 -4.85
CA LEU A 795 -36.95 -14.13 -4.43
C LEU A 795 -36.19 -15.06 -3.48
N ARG A 796 -34.87 -15.18 -3.63
CA ARG A 796 -33.98 -15.86 -2.67
C ARG A 796 -33.71 -15.04 -1.41
N GLY A 797 -34.25 -13.81 -1.31
CA GLY A 797 -34.08 -12.94 -0.15
C GLY A 797 -32.68 -12.33 0.00
N LEU A 798 -31.88 -12.34 -1.06
CA LEU A 798 -30.50 -11.85 -1.05
C LEU A 798 -30.41 -10.34 -1.20
N ILE A 799 -31.32 -9.75 -1.98
CA ILE A 799 -31.37 -8.30 -2.26
C ILE A 799 -32.77 -7.75 -2.05
N ALA A 800 -32.87 -6.48 -1.68
CA ALA A 800 -34.16 -5.84 -1.40
C ALA A 800 -34.95 -5.50 -2.69
N SER A 801 -34.24 -5.26 -3.80
CA SER A 801 -34.82 -4.76 -5.03
C SER A 801 -34.23 -5.45 -6.26
N GLY A 802 -35.10 -5.82 -7.21
CA GLY A 802 -34.71 -6.36 -8.51
C GLY A 802 -34.26 -5.29 -9.51
N HIS A 803 -34.03 -4.05 -9.06
CA HIS A 803 -33.85 -2.88 -9.93
C HIS A 803 -32.61 -3.00 -10.81
N VAL A 804 -32.78 -2.78 -12.10
CA VAL A 804 -31.71 -2.71 -13.10
C VAL A 804 -31.38 -1.24 -13.36
N ARG A 805 -30.10 -0.84 -13.25
CA ARG A 805 -29.72 0.56 -13.47
C ARG A 805 -29.89 0.92 -14.95
N LYS A 806 -30.28 2.16 -15.23
CA LYS A 806 -30.49 2.63 -16.61
C LYS A 806 -29.18 2.53 -17.42
N PRO A 807 -29.25 2.29 -18.74
CA PRO A 807 -30.45 2.13 -19.58
C PRO A 807 -31.03 0.68 -19.60
N GLY A 808 -30.81 -0.14 -18.57
CA GLY A 808 -31.34 -1.50 -18.53
C GLY A 808 -32.85 -1.58 -18.28
N GLY A 809 -33.50 -2.57 -18.92
CA GLY A 809 -34.93 -2.85 -18.73
C GLY A 809 -35.22 -3.60 -17.43
N GLN A 810 -36.31 -3.24 -16.76
CA GLN A 810 -36.83 -3.97 -15.60
C GLN A 810 -37.53 -5.27 -16.04
N ILE A 811 -37.73 -6.20 -15.10
CA ILE A 811 -38.47 -7.44 -15.39
C ILE A 811 -39.94 -7.12 -15.67
N ALA A 812 -40.48 -7.66 -16.78
CA ALA A 812 -41.90 -7.54 -17.08
C ALA A 812 -42.74 -8.41 -16.12
N PRO A 813 -43.94 -7.97 -15.68
CA PRO A 813 -44.78 -8.76 -14.77
C PRO A 813 -45.07 -10.19 -15.26
N ALA A 814 -45.27 -10.38 -16.56
CA ALA A 814 -45.46 -11.71 -17.15
C ALA A 814 -44.22 -12.60 -17.03
N ALA A 815 -43.02 -12.02 -17.21
CA ALA A 815 -41.76 -12.74 -17.03
C ALA A 815 -41.51 -13.08 -15.55
N ALA A 816 -41.83 -12.18 -14.61
CA ALA A 816 -41.75 -12.44 -13.18
C ALA A 816 -42.68 -13.58 -12.74
N LYS A 817 -43.92 -13.60 -13.25
CA LYS A 817 -44.85 -14.72 -13.02
C LYS A 817 -44.30 -16.03 -13.62
N GLY A 818 -43.83 -15.99 -14.87
CA GLY A 818 -43.25 -17.15 -15.54
C GLY A 818 -42.04 -17.72 -14.79
N LEU A 819 -41.20 -16.85 -14.22
CA LEU A 819 -40.08 -17.22 -13.37
C LEU A 819 -40.53 -17.96 -12.11
N ALA A 820 -41.52 -17.41 -11.40
CA ALA A 820 -42.07 -18.06 -10.20
C ALA A 820 -42.69 -19.44 -10.52
N ASP A 821 -43.46 -19.54 -11.61
CA ASP A 821 -44.03 -20.81 -12.06
C ASP A 821 -42.92 -21.82 -12.43
N GLN A 822 -41.82 -21.35 -13.04
CA GLN A 822 -40.70 -22.20 -13.43
C GLN A 822 -39.91 -22.70 -12.22
N ILE A 823 -39.66 -21.85 -11.22
CA ILE A 823 -39.06 -22.25 -9.95
C ILE A 823 -39.93 -23.32 -9.27
N ALA A 824 -41.25 -23.12 -9.20
CA ALA A 824 -42.15 -24.09 -8.58
C ALA A 824 -42.13 -25.47 -9.27
N ARG A 825 -41.94 -25.51 -10.60
CA ARG A 825 -41.78 -26.76 -11.36
C ARG A 825 -40.42 -27.42 -11.14
N SER A 826 -39.34 -26.64 -11.16
CA SER A 826 -37.97 -27.17 -11.06
C SER A 826 -37.55 -27.50 -9.62
N LEU A 827 -38.15 -26.83 -8.63
CA LEU A 827 -37.79 -26.95 -7.20
C LEU A 827 -39.05 -27.09 -6.32
N PRO A 828 -39.89 -28.12 -6.55
CA PRO A 828 -41.19 -28.22 -5.88
C PRO A 828 -41.03 -28.35 -4.35
N GLY A 829 -41.70 -27.45 -3.62
CA GLY A 829 -41.71 -27.44 -2.15
C GLY A 829 -40.39 -27.08 -1.47
N ARG A 830 -39.40 -26.57 -2.21
CA ARG A 830 -38.09 -26.18 -1.66
C ARG A 830 -38.09 -24.70 -1.26
N ASP A 831 -37.51 -24.41 -0.10
CA ASP A 831 -37.23 -23.05 0.35
C ASP A 831 -35.97 -22.53 -0.36
N ILE A 832 -36.15 -21.71 -1.39
CA ILE A 832 -35.06 -21.17 -2.20
C ILE A 832 -34.27 -20.06 -1.49
N THR A 833 -34.71 -19.60 -0.32
CA THR A 833 -33.99 -18.57 0.47
C THR A 833 -32.78 -19.14 1.22
N LYS A 834 -32.62 -20.46 1.20
CA LYS A 834 -31.52 -21.20 1.80
C LYS A 834 -30.72 -21.95 0.73
N PRO A 835 -29.49 -22.38 1.04
CA PRO A 835 -28.75 -23.30 0.19
C PRO A 835 -29.56 -24.58 -0.10
N LEU A 836 -29.61 -24.97 -1.37
CA LEU A 836 -30.26 -26.21 -1.78
C LEU A 836 -29.43 -27.44 -1.38
N VAL A 837 -30.10 -28.50 -0.94
CA VAL A 837 -29.49 -29.82 -0.70
C VAL A 837 -29.99 -30.79 -1.78
N LEU A 838 -29.07 -31.27 -2.62
CA LEU A 838 -29.33 -31.98 -3.89
C LEU A 838 -28.79 -33.40 -3.95
#